data_AF-A0A7W1LV67-F1
#
_entry.id   AF-A0A7W1LV67-F1
#
_cell.length_a   1.000
_cell.length_b   1.000
_cell.length_c   1.000
_cell.angle_alpha   90.00
_cell.angle_beta   90.00
_cell.angle_gamma   90.00
#
_symmetry.space_group_name_H-M   'P 1'
#
loop_
_entity.id
_entity.type
_entity.pdbx_description
1 polymer ?
#
loop_
_entity_poly.entity_id
_entity_poly.type
_entity_poly.pdbx_seq_one_letter_code
_entity_poly.pdbx_strand_id
1 'polypeptide(L)'
;MKRKLRGLLLMLACVVCVLLPAEALAQRRGARRVGPRPRVSLESVNARFNQITDAYLSGYYAFNPSEATALGLHEYDAQLESRSREAVEREVRRLRAALSALLRIWDGALSADARLDYQVLISHAQAQLLELETVRMWQRDPNIYNRLAAAGIDNILKRNYAPIEQRLDAVLAREREITRLLNEARANLDNPPRIYTEMAIAQVRGSRDYFSRVVPQMIERAGGGRLSAARRAEIETSNESVIASLSSFADWLERDLLPRSAGNFSIGAENYRRKLLYEEMVDTPLAQLLASGERELRRTQEQMRSLAEEIAPGRGITYALRQLSSEHPQASGLVGDARADLLRIRAFVRTQNILTPPPSENLIVAETPAYARSLSFASMDTPGPFERVATEAYYYLTPPDETWNARQREDHLGHYNRYSLPVTSIHEVYPGHYYQLLKLQQQPSRVRKTFGAASFVEGWAHYCEQMMLDEGFGGNNPRFRLAQLNAALLRLCRYVAGLRLHTQGMTYEEAVDFFMREGYQERVNAEREARRGTADPTYLVYTLGKMEILRLREEWKSRMGQAFNLGEFHDRLLSYGMPPIRIIRQAMLGSASSGSSNSTDKVDNASALDFSVLATGAFSSYTGTRSVQLVMNQNEWSNMWRIIGGGRPAPEVSFDTRAVVVAFQGQKPTGGYSISMAEIRRDGRNLTLRASEIAPGRNDITSQVLTSPFVAVSIPRPPEASFVKFADNVDNPRQNLPLEPGNKRRRRIYRRRG
;
A
#
# COMPACT_ATOMS: atom_id res chain seq x y z
N MET A 1 -54.40 -7.85 24.24
CA MET A 1 -55.61 -7.12 24.71
C MET A 1 -55.33 -6.46 26.07
N LYS A 2 -55.51 -5.13 26.15
CA LYS A 2 -55.85 -4.26 27.31
C LYS A 2 -54.86 -4.21 28.51
N ARG A 3 -54.10 -3.12 28.73
CA ARG A 3 -54.42 -1.75 29.31
C ARG A 3 -54.04 -1.70 30.82
N LYS A 4 -53.02 -0.93 31.24
CA LYS A 4 -53.05 0.48 31.72
C LYS A 4 -54.14 0.80 32.76
N LEU A 5 -53.75 1.28 33.97
CA LEU A 5 -54.52 2.19 34.85
C LEU A 5 -53.53 2.88 35.86
N ARG A 6 -53.30 4.22 35.80
CA ARG A 6 -53.85 5.33 36.64
C ARG A 6 -53.43 5.24 38.14
N GLY A 7 -52.89 6.23 38.85
CA GLY A 7 -52.86 7.70 38.72
C GLY A 7 -53.87 8.36 39.69
N LEU A 8 -53.36 9.19 40.63
CA LEU A 8 -53.94 10.31 41.43
C LEU A 8 -54.02 10.11 42.97
N LEU A 9 -53.44 11.06 43.75
CA LEU A 9 -54.18 11.96 44.65
C LEU A 9 -53.27 13.04 45.30
N LEU A 10 -53.86 14.23 45.50
CA LEU A 10 -53.28 15.49 45.99
C LEU A 10 -53.94 15.89 47.34
N MET A 11 -53.22 16.74 48.10
CA MET A 11 -53.65 17.77 49.08
C MET A 11 -54.02 17.41 50.53
N LEU A 12 -53.37 18.12 51.47
CA LEU A 12 -54.05 18.89 52.54
C LEU A 12 -53.18 19.99 53.22
N ALA A 13 -53.81 21.16 53.46
CA ALA A 13 -53.71 22.15 54.58
C ALA A 13 -52.36 22.90 54.87
N CYS A 14 -52.28 24.16 55.35
CA CYS A 14 -53.24 25.18 55.84
C CYS A 14 -52.60 26.61 55.92
N VAL A 15 -53.43 27.64 56.16
CA VAL A 15 -53.26 29.11 56.00
C VAL A 15 -52.97 29.87 57.34
N VAL A 16 -52.64 31.19 57.25
CA VAL A 16 -52.87 32.33 58.23
C VAL A 16 -51.58 32.82 58.98
N CYS A 17 -51.15 34.09 59.16
CA CYS A 17 -51.65 35.48 58.97
C CYS A 17 -50.49 36.54 58.87
N VAL A 18 -50.73 37.61 58.09
CA VAL A 18 -50.50 39.09 58.20
C VAL A 18 -49.50 39.71 59.24
N LEU A 19 -48.52 40.52 58.76
CA LEU A 19 -48.30 41.99 59.00
C LEU A 19 -46.91 42.47 58.51
N LEU A 20 -46.88 43.63 57.83
CA LEU A 20 -45.73 44.39 57.25
C LEU A 20 -44.80 45.01 58.35
N PRO A 21 -43.55 45.50 58.08
CA PRO A 21 -43.15 46.26 56.88
C PRO A 21 -41.79 45.95 56.24
N ALA A 22 -41.66 46.54 55.06
CA ALA A 22 -40.50 46.55 54.19
C ALA A 22 -39.34 47.34 54.82
N GLU A 23 -38.23 46.65 55.07
CA GLU A 23 -36.86 47.04 54.72
C GLU A 23 -35.91 45.95 55.22
N ALA A 24 -34.83 45.70 54.47
CA ALA A 24 -33.82 44.65 54.68
C ALA A 24 -34.18 43.22 54.21
N LEU A 25 -34.26 43.02 52.88
CA LEU A 25 -34.05 41.70 52.27
C LEU A 25 -33.43 41.82 50.87
N ALA A 26 -32.21 42.38 50.81
CA ALA A 26 -31.29 42.20 49.70
C ALA A 26 -30.17 41.25 50.10
N GLN A 27 -30.50 39.98 50.40
CA GLN A 27 -29.52 38.88 50.39
C GLN A 27 -30.23 37.53 50.50
N ARG A 28 -29.75 36.56 49.71
CA ARG A 28 -30.19 35.15 49.57
C ARG A 28 -31.26 34.85 48.51
N ARG A 29 -30.86 35.02 47.25
CA ARG A 29 -31.10 33.99 46.22
C ARG A 29 -29.76 33.33 45.90
N GLY A 30 -29.47 32.21 46.59
CA GLY A 30 -28.34 31.36 46.25
C GLY A 30 -28.57 30.75 44.89
N ALA A 31 -27.93 31.30 43.86
CA ALA A 31 -27.79 30.64 42.58
C ALA A 31 -27.14 29.27 42.83
N ARG A 32 -27.82 28.19 42.43
CA ARG A 32 -27.14 26.90 42.19
C ARG A 32 -26.10 27.19 41.12
N ARG A 33 -24.86 27.43 41.54
CA ARG A 33 -23.70 27.44 40.66
C ARG A 33 -23.69 26.06 39.99
N VAL A 34 -24.03 26.03 38.71
CA VAL A 34 -23.56 24.97 37.82
C VAL A 34 -22.04 25.04 37.94
N GLY A 35 -21.46 24.12 38.71
CA GLY A 35 -20.01 24.02 38.82
C GLY A 35 -19.42 23.94 37.42
N PRO A 36 -18.22 24.52 37.18
CA PRO A 36 -17.58 24.39 35.89
C PRO A 36 -17.51 22.90 35.54
N ARG A 37 -18.04 22.51 34.36
CA ARG A 37 -17.76 21.19 33.78
C ARG A 37 -16.24 20.98 33.88
N PRO A 38 -15.75 19.83 34.39
CA PRO A 38 -14.31 19.62 34.48
C PRO A 38 -13.71 19.86 33.10
N ARG A 39 -12.85 20.89 32.99
CA ARG A 39 -12.02 21.07 31.80
C ARG A 39 -11.16 19.82 31.73
N VAL A 40 -11.46 18.92 30.79
CA VAL A 40 -10.57 17.80 30.49
C VAL A 40 -9.22 18.41 30.15
N SER A 41 -8.23 18.25 31.03
CA SER A 41 -6.90 18.83 30.82
C SER A 41 -6.23 18.10 29.65
N LEU A 42 -5.39 18.81 28.88
CA LEU A 42 -4.58 18.19 27.82
C LEU A 42 -3.79 16.98 28.34
N GLU A 43 -3.30 17.07 29.57
CA GLU A 43 -2.62 15.99 30.28
C GLU A 43 -3.50 14.76 30.46
N SER A 44 -4.78 14.94 30.85
CA SER A 44 -5.72 13.82 31.00
C SER A 44 -6.10 13.16 29.67
N VAL A 45 -6.13 13.90 28.56
CA VAL A 45 -6.38 13.34 27.22
C VAL A 45 -5.18 12.51 26.76
N ASN A 46 -3.97 13.04 26.90
CA ASN A 46 -2.74 12.32 26.54
C ASN A 46 -2.54 11.06 27.42
N ALA A 47 -2.78 11.15 28.74
CA ALA A 47 -2.70 10.00 29.62
C ALA A 47 -3.69 8.89 29.22
N ARG A 48 -4.93 9.25 28.90
CA ARG A 48 -5.93 8.31 28.41
C ARG A 48 -5.54 7.70 27.05
N PHE A 49 -5.02 8.51 26.14
CA PHE A 49 -4.53 8.02 24.85
C PHE A 49 -3.38 7.02 25.04
N ASN A 50 -2.40 7.34 25.88
CA ASN A 50 -1.28 6.45 26.19
C ASN A 50 -1.75 5.12 26.77
N GLN A 51 -2.74 5.12 27.69
CA GLN A 51 -3.32 3.89 28.22
C GLN A 51 -3.96 3.03 27.14
N ILE A 52 -4.69 3.63 26.18
CA ILE A 52 -5.28 2.91 25.04
C ILE A 52 -4.16 2.36 24.14
N THR A 53 -3.12 3.15 23.89
CA THR A 53 -1.96 2.75 23.08
C THR A 53 -1.24 1.55 23.68
N ASP A 54 -0.96 1.55 24.99
CA ASP A 54 -0.31 0.44 25.67
C ASP A 54 -1.16 -0.84 25.58
N ALA A 55 -2.46 -0.74 25.85
CA ALA A 55 -3.38 -1.87 25.72
C ALA A 55 -3.50 -2.37 24.27
N TYR A 56 -3.43 -1.46 23.29
CA TYR A 56 -3.45 -1.82 21.87
C TYR A 56 -2.22 -2.63 21.48
N LEU A 57 -1.02 -2.13 21.81
CA LEU A 57 0.25 -2.76 21.50
C LEU A 57 0.39 -4.12 22.19
N SER A 58 0.14 -4.20 23.50
CA SER A 58 0.19 -5.47 24.22
C SER A 58 -0.76 -6.51 23.64
N GLY A 59 -1.99 -6.11 23.29
CA GLY A 59 -2.92 -7.03 22.63
C GLY A 59 -2.48 -7.44 21.21
N TYR A 60 -1.85 -6.53 20.46
CA TYR A 60 -1.30 -6.85 19.14
C TYR A 60 -0.15 -7.86 19.22
N TYR A 61 0.80 -7.67 20.15
CA TYR A 61 1.91 -8.60 20.35
C TYR A 61 1.43 -9.97 20.84
N ALA A 62 0.44 -10.00 21.74
CA ALA A 62 -0.14 -11.27 22.21
C ALA A 62 -0.89 -12.03 21.09
N PHE A 63 -1.49 -11.32 20.12
CA PHE A 63 -2.13 -11.95 18.97
C PHE A 63 -1.14 -12.35 17.86
N ASN A 64 0.03 -11.71 17.80
CA ASN A 64 1.09 -11.94 16.81
C ASN A 64 2.48 -12.08 17.48
N PRO A 65 2.70 -13.12 18.31
CA PRO A 65 3.94 -13.28 19.06
C PRO A 65 5.18 -13.47 18.18
N SER A 66 5.06 -14.07 16.99
CA SER A 66 6.20 -14.21 16.07
C SER A 66 6.65 -12.86 15.50
N GLU A 67 5.71 -11.97 15.21
CA GLU A 67 5.99 -10.58 14.82
C GLU A 67 6.60 -9.78 15.98
N ALA A 68 6.14 -9.99 17.22
CA ALA A 68 6.76 -9.38 18.40
C ALA A 68 8.23 -9.80 18.56
N THR A 69 8.55 -11.09 18.39
CA THR A 69 9.93 -11.58 18.33
C THR A 69 10.73 -10.91 17.21
N ALA A 70 10.16 -10.80 15.99
CA ALA A 70 10.83 -10.15 14.86
C ALA A 70 11.13 -8.65 15.13
N LEU A 71 10.29 -7.99 15.93
CA LEU A 71 10.50 -6.62 16.37
C LEU A 71 11.58 -6.49 17.47
N GLY A 72 12.04 -7.60 18.06
CA GLY A 72 13.04 -7.66 19.14
C GLY A 72 12.44 -7.71 20.55
N LEU A 73 11.17 -8.15 20.69
CA LEU A 73 10.48 -8.32 21.98
C LEU A 73 10.49 -9.79 22.41
N HIS A 74 11.51 -10.16 23.19
CA HIS A 74 11.79 -11.56 23.53
C HIS A 74 10.88 -12.16 24.60
N GLU A 75 10.01 -11.37 25.25
CA GLU A 75 9.01 -11.89 26.17
C GLU A 75 7.90 -12.72 25.47
N TYR A 76 7.83 -12.67 24.12
CA TYR A 76 6.89 -13.44 23.30
C TYR A 76 7.52 -14.65 22.60
N ASP A 77 8.81 -14.92 22.80
CA ASP A 77 9.56 -15.93 22.03
C ASP A 77 8.98 -17.35 22.19
N ALA A 78 8.46 -17.71 23.36
CA ALA A 78 7.90 -19.03 23.62
C ALA A 78 6.45 -19.21 23.09
N GLN A 79 5.85 -18.16 22.52
CA GLN A 79 4.45 -18.17 22.07
C GLN A 79 4.36 -18.30 20.55
N LEU A 80 3.38 -19.06 20.06
CA LEU A 80 3.00 -19.14 18.65
C LEU A 80 1.55 -18.69 18.48
N GLU A 81 1.24 -18.03 17.38
CA GLU A 81 -0.10 -17.55 17.04
C GLU A 81 -1.16 -18.66 17.19
N SER A 82 -2.35 -18.28 17.68
CA SER A 82 -3.57 -19.06 17.43
C SER A 82 -4.40 -18.35 16.37
N ARG A 83 -4.77 -19.12 15.36
CA ARG A 83 -5.66 -18.72 14.28
C ARG A 83 -6.97 -19.51 14.33
N SER A 84 -7.29 -20.16 15.45
CA SER A 84 -8.63 -20.71 15.72
C SER A 84 -9.69 -19.64 15.50
N ARG A 85 -10.89 -20.06 15.09
CA ARG A 85 -12.03 -19.15 14.86
C ARG A 85 -12.30 -18.30 16.10
N GLU A 86 -12.26 -18.92 17.28
CA GLU A 86 -12.48 -18.25 18.55
C GLU A 86 -11.39 -17.21 18.85
N ALA A 87 -10.13 -17.49 18.52
CA ALA A 87 -9.04 -16.52 18.66
C ALA A 87 -9.22 -15.32 17.73
N VAL A 88 -9.56 -15.55 16.46
CA VAL A 88 -9.83 -14.49 15.48
C VAL A 88 -11.01 -13.64 15.93
N GLU A 89 -12.11 -14.26 16.39
CA GLU A 89 -13.29 -13.52 16.86
C GLU A 89 -13.03 -12.73 18.14
N ARG A 90 -12.22 -13.24 19.08
CA ARG A 90 -11.77 -12.48 20.26
C ARG A 90 -10.97 -11.26 19.82
N GLU A 91 -10.06 -11.43 18.87
CA GLU A 91 -9.24 -10.32 18.38
C GLU A 91 -10.09 -9.26 17.68
N VAL A 92 -11.02 -9.66 16.82
CA VAL A 92 -11.98 -8.74 16.18
C VAL A 92 -12.76 -7.93 17.22
N ARG A 93 -13.24 -8.56 18.31
CA ARG A 93 -13.91 -7.84 19.41
C ARG A 93 -12.98 -6.84 20.10
N ARG A 94 -11.72 -7.23 20.36
CA ARG A 94 -10.70 -6.36 20.95
C ARG A 94 -10.42 -5.15 20.06
N LEU A 95 -10.18 -5.37 18.76
CA LEU A 95 -9.91 -4.32 17.78
C LEU A 95 -11.08 -3.34 17.64
N ARG A 96 -12.34 -3.83 17.59
CA ARG A 96 -13.53 -2.97 17.58
C ARG A 96 -13.64 -2.11 18.84
N ALA A 97 -13.39 -2.70 20.00
CA ALA A 97 -13.40 -1.97 21.27
C ALA A 97 -12.30 -0.90 21.30
N ALA A 98 -11.08 -1.25 20.87
CA ALA A 98 -9.97 -0.32 20.81
C ALA A 98 -10.20 0.82 19.81
N LEU A 99 -10.68 0.52 18.60
CA LEU A 99 -11.03 1.54 17.61
C LEU A 99 -12.13 2.47 18.11
N SER A 100 -13.17 1.93 18.77
CA SER A 100 -14.21 2.76 19.40
C SER A 100 -13.66 3.63 20.53
N ALA A 101 -12.69 3.14 21.30
CA ALA A 101 -12.03 3.92 22.35
C ALA A 101 -11.16 5.05 21.76
N LEU A 102 -10.39 4.75 20.72
CA LEU A 102 -9.58 5.71 19.98
C LEU A 102 -10.46 6.83 19.41
N LEU A 103 -11.52 6.50 18.67
CA LEU A 103 -12.41 7.50 18.04
C LEU A 103 -13.15 8.42 19.03
N ARG A 104 -13.13 8.11 20.33
CA ARG A 104 -13.68 8.97 21.40
C ARG A 104 -12.66 9.95 21.97
N ILE A 105 -11.39 9.84 21.59
CA ILE A 105 -10.34 10.81 21.95
C ILE A 105 -10.54 12.07 21.13
N TRP A 106 -10.52 13.23 21.80
CA TRP A 106 -10.47 14.51 21.12
C TRP A 106 -9.02 14.78 20.68
N ASP A 107 -8.72 14.49 19.43
CA ASP A 107 -7.40 14.61 18.81
C ASP A 107 -6.83 16.04 18.77
N GLY A 108 -7.70 17.05 18.80
CA GLY A 108 -7.33 18.46 18.96
C GLY A 108 -6.57 18.75 20.26
N ALA A 109 -6.75 17.92 21.30
CA ALA A 109 -6.07 18.02 22.59
C ALA A 109 -4.82 17.14 22.71
N LEU A 110 -4.50 16.33 21.70
CA LEU A 110 -3.26 15.53 21.67
C LEU A 110 -2.05 16.41 21.36
N SER A 111 -0.89 16.02 21.89
CA SER A 111 0.38 16.56 21.42
C SER A 111 0.60 16.25 19.93
N ALA A 112 1.50 16.98 19.28
CA ALA A 112 1.79 16.77 17.85
C ALA A 112 2.22 15.31 17.57
N ASP A 113 3.15 14.76 18.37
CA ASP A 113 3.59 13.37 18.24
C ASP A 113 2.47 12.37 18.55
N ALA A 114 1.70 12.58 19.62
CA ALA A 114 0.58 11.69 19.97
C ALA A 114 -0.49 11.67 18.88
N ARG A 115 -0.69 12.79 18.15
CA ARG A 115 -1.61 12.84 17.02
C ARG A 115 -1.14 12.01 15.83
N LEU A 116 0.16 11.88 15.59
CA LEU A 116 0.67 10.99 14.55
C LEU A 116 0.41 9.52 14.92
N ASP A 117 0.74 9.15 16.15
CA ASP A 117 0.51 7.80 16.67
C ASP A 117 -0.99 7.44 16.67
N TYR A 118 -1.85 8.40 17.01
CA TYR A 118 -3.30 8.25 16.95
C TYR A 118 -3.80 7.88 15.55
N GLN A 119 -3.30 8.55 14.51
CA GLN A 119 -3.65 8.25 13.12
C GLN A 119 -3.17 6.85 12.70
N VAL A 120 -1.93 6.49 13.08
CA VAL A 120 -1.37 5.15 12.80
C VAL A 120 -2.23 4.06 13.44
N LEU A 121 -2.61 4.21 14.71
CA LEU A 121 -3.40 3.21 15.44
C LEU A 121 -4.80 3.03 14.84
N ILE A 122 -5.48 4.11 14.43
CA ILE A 122 -6.78 4.02 13.76
C ILE A 122 -6.64 3.29 12.43
N SER A 123 -5.69 3.70 11.61
CA SER A 123 -5.45 3.11 10.28
C SER A 123 -5.15 1.62 10.41
N HIS A 124 -4.24 1.25 11.33
CA HIS A 124 -3.88 -0.13 11.60
C HIS A 124 -5.06 -0.95 12.13
N ALA A 125 -5.86 -0.42 13.07
CA ALA A 125 -7.04 -1.13 13.57
C ALA A 125 -8.09 -1.39 12.47
N GLN A 126 -8.28 -0.42 11.57
CA GLN A 126 -9.18 -0.58 10.42
C GLN A 126 -8.64 -1.62 9.42
N ALA A 127 -7.33 -1.64 9.16
CA ALA A 127 -6.69 -2.62 8.30
C ALA A 127 -6.82 -4.04 8.85
N GLN A 128 -6.55 -4.23 10.14
CA GLN A 128 -6.69 -5.53 10.81
C GLN A 128 -8.14 -6.02 10.80
N LEU A 129 -9.12 -5.14 11.02
CA LEU A 129 -10.54 -5.49 10.92
C LEU A 129 -10.94 -5.87 9.49
N LEU A 130 -10.46 -5.13 8.47
CA LEU A 130 -10.69 -5.48 7.08
C LEU A 130 -10.15 -6.87 6.76
N GLU A 131 -8.92 -7.17 7.20
CA GLU A 131 -8.26 -8.45 6.97
C GLU A 131 -9.00 -9.60 7.68
N LEU A 132 -9.24 -9.48 8.99
CA LEU A 132 -9.82 -10.57 9.78
C LEU A 132 -11.32 -10.79 9.49
N GLU A 133 -12.09 -9.74 9.18
CA GLU A 133 -13.54 -9.83 9.03
C GLU A 133 -14.03 -9.94 7.59
N THR A 134 -13.31 -9.35 6.63
CA THR A 134 -13.79 -9.21 5.25
C THR A 134 -12.93 -9.96 4.24
N VAL A 135 -11.63 -9.69 4.20
CA VAL A 135 -10.72 -10.34 3.24
C VAL A 135 -10.52 -11.80 3.63
N ARG A 136 -10.36 -12.06 4.93
CA ARG A 136 -10.25 -13.37 5.58
C ARG A 136 -9.19 -14.25 4.96
N MET A 137 -7.96 -13.75 4.78
CA MET A 137 -6.89 -14.60 4.24
C MET A 137 -6.66 -15.82 5.13
N TRP A 138 -6.92 -15.73 6.44
CA TRP A 138 -6.88 -16.89 7.35
C TRP A 138 -7.84 -18.05 6.96
N GLN A 139 -8.87 -17.81 6.14
CA GLN A 139 -9.75 -18.84 5.57
C GLN A 139 -9.46 -19.17 4.10
N ARG A 140 -8.60 -18.38 3.43
CA ARG A 140 -8.42 -18.42 1.97
C ARG A 140 -7.00 -18.76 1.54
N ASP A 141 -6.00 -18.49 2.37
CA ASP A 141 -4.60 -18.73 2.05
C ASP A 141 -3.98 -19.72 3.04
N PRO A 142 -3.76 -20.98 2.61
CA PRO A 142 -3.10 -21.97 3.46
C PRO A 142 -1.66 -21.58 3.86
N ASN A 143 -0.98 -20.72 3.09
CA ASN A 143 0.39 -20.32 3.40
C ASN A 143 0.53 -19.44 4.63
N ILE A 144 -0.54 -18.83 5.12
CA ILE A 144 -0.48 -18.09 6.38
C ILE A 144 -0.02 -19.00 7.53
N TYR A 145 -0.50 -20.24 7.58
CA TYR A 145 -0.16 -21.19 8.63
C TYR A 145 1.24 -21.76 8.44
N ASN A 146 1.61 -22.10 7.20
CA ASN A 146 2.94 -22.60 6.88
C ASN A 146 4.04 -21.57 7.21
N ARG A 147 3.81 -20.30 6.87
CA ARG A 147 4.77 -19.22 7.13
C ARG A 147 4.97 -19.01 8.62
N LEU A 148 3.91 -19.05 9.42
CA LEU A 148 3.99 -18.92 10.88
C LEU A 148 4.81 -20.06 11.50
N ALA A 149 4.66 -21.29 11.00
CA ALA A 149 5.46 -22.42 11.45
C ALA A 149 6.96 -22.20 11.20
N ALA A 150 7.35 -21.78 9.98
CA ALA A 150 8.77 -21.60 9.65
C ALA A 150 9.36 -20.30 10.24
N ALA A 151 8.71 -19.15 10.05
CA ALA A 151 9.21 -17.85 10.50
C ALA A 151 9.25 -17.73 12.03
N GLY A 152 8.36 -18.45 12.73
CA GLY A 152 8.37 -18.55 14.19
C GLY A 152 9.65 -19.16 14.76
N ILE A 153 10.37 -20.00 13.99
CA ILE A 153 11.62 -20.63 14.43
C ILE A 153 12.84 -19.87 13.93
N ASP A 154 12.81 -19.43 12.66
CA ASP A 154 13.92 -18.75 11.99
C ASP A 154 14.46 -17.55 12.79
N ASN A 155 13.57 -16.65 13.24
CA ASN A 155 13.97 -15.44 13.96
C ASN A 155 14.68 -15.73 15.30
N ILE A 156 14.29 -16.80 16.00
CA ILE A 156 14.89 -17.18 17.28
C ILE A 156 16.28 -17.77 17.06
N LEU A 157 16.43 -18.65 16.07
CA LEU A 157 17.68 -19.35 15.83
C LEU A 157 18.75 -18.44 15.19
N LYS A 158 18.35 -17.55 14.29
CA LYS A 158 19.30 -16.71 13.54
C LYS A 158 19.92 -15.57 14.36
N ARG A 159 19.22 -15.08 15.39
CA ARG A 159 19.67 -13.93 16.21
C ARG A 159 20.32 -14.40 17.50
N ASN A 160 21.52 -13.91 17.80
CA ASN A 160 22.28 -14.31 19.00
C ASN A 160 22.03 -13.37 20.19
N TYR A 161 20.76 -13.20 20.59
CA TYR A 161 20.35 -12.28 21.66
C TYR A 161 20.43 -12.89 23.06
N ALA A 162 20.51 -14.23 23.15
CA ALA A 162 20.56 -15.00 24.38
C ALA A 162 21.36 -16.30 24.19
N PRO A 163 21.83 -16.96 25.26
CA PRO A 163 22.44 -18.29 25.19
C PRO A 163 21.56 -19.28 24.42
N ILE A 164 22.19 -20.19 23.69
CA ILE A 164 21.48 -21.10 22.78
C ILE A 164 20.49 -21.99 23.53
N GLU A 165 20.79 -22.40 24.76
CA GLU A 165 19.91 -23.19 25.61
C GLU A 165 18.56 -22.49 25.85
N GLN A 166 18.60 -21.20 26.18
CA GLN A 166 17.40 -20.39 26.40
C GLN A 166 16.61 -20.18 25.11
N ARG A 167 17.30 -19.94 23.99
CA ARG A 167 16.64 -19.80 22.67
C ARG A 167 15.96 -21.10 22.25
N LEU A 168 16.57 -22.24 22.57
CA LEU A 168 16.01 -23.56 22.29
C LEU A 168 14.78 -23.91 23.13
N ASP A 169 14.64 -23.35 24.35
CA ASP A 169 13.38 -23.47 25.11
C ASP A 169 12.21 -22.81 24.36
N ALA A 170 12.45 -21.63 23.78
CA ALA A 170 11.45 -20.94 22.97
C ALA A 170 11.14 -21.68 21.65
N VAL A 171 12.16 -22.22 20.98
CA VAL A 171 11.98 -23.08 19.80
C VAL A 171 11.10 -24.28 20.13
N LEU A 172 11.40 -25.04 21.18
CA LEU A 172 10.60 -26.19 21.60
C LEU A 172 9.16 -25.82 21.93
N ALA A 173 8.95 -24.69 22.63
CA ALA A 173 7.61 -24.21 22.93
C ALA A 173 6.81 -23.92 21.65
N ARG A 174 7.42 -23.29 20.64
CA ARG A 174 6.77 -23.04 19.35
C ARG A 174 6.55 -24.32 18.54
N GLU A 175 7.53 -25.22 18.47
CA GLU A 175 7.42 -26.48 17.73
C GLU A 175 6.25 -27.33 18.22
N ARG A 176 6.05 -27.41 19.55
CA ARG A 176 4.92 -28.12 20.17
C ARG A 176 3.55 -27.56 19.76
N GLU A 177 3.48 -26.29 19.38
CA GLU A 177 2.26 -25.61 18.95
C GLU A 177 2.00 -25.70 17.44
N ILE A 178 2.99 -26.11 16.63
CA ILE A 178 2.85 -26.18 15.16
C ILE A 178 1.76 -27.19 14.77
N THR A 179 1.68 -28.35 15.43
CA THR A 179 0.61 -29.32 15.17
C THR A 179 -0.78 -28.70 15.42
N ARG A 180 -0.95 -27.95 16.51
CA ARG A 180 -2.20 -27.22 16.80
C ARG A 180 -2.51 -26.22 15.68
N LEU A 181 -1.53 -25.40 15.29
CA LEU A 181 -1.68 -24.39 14.24
C LEU A 181 -2.12 -25.01 12.89
N LEU A 182 -1.50 -26.12 12.49
CA LEU A 182 -1.87 -26.80 11.24
C LEU A 182 -3.25 -27.47 11.32
N ASN A 183 -3.70 -27.88 12.51
CA ASN A 183 -5.07 -28.36 12.71
C ASN A 183 -6.09 -27.21 12.64
N GLU A 184 -5.78 -26.04 13.19
CA GLU A 184 -6.58 -24.83 12.99
C GLU A 184 -6.69 -24.47 11.50
N ALA A 185 -5.60 -24.64 10.73
CA ALA A 185 -5.63 -24.46 9.27
C ALA A 185 -6.69 -25.36 8.61
N ARG A 186 -6.70 -26.65 8.94
CA ARG A 186 -7.68 -27.62 8.42
C ARG A 186 -9.13 -27.25 8.77
N ALA A 187 -9.34 -26.73 9.98
CA ALA A 187 -10.67 -26.29 10.43
C ALA A 187 -11.16 -25.01 9.74
N ASN A 188 -10.23 -24.15 9.31
CA ASN A 188 -10.56 -22.84 8.74
C ASN A 188 -10.64 -22.83 7.21
N LEU A 189 -9.87 -23.69 6.53
CA LEU A 189 -9.73 -23.72 5.08
C LEU A 189 -10.80 -24.61 4.43
N ASP A 190 -11.67 -23.99 3.63
CA ASP A 190 -12.75 -24.69 2.93
C ASP A 190 -12.59 -24.65 1.40
N ASN A 191 -12.73 -23.46 0.81
CA ASN A 191 -12.70 -23.24 -0.63
C ASN A 191 -11.71 -22.11 -1.02
N PRO A 192 -10.40 -22.30 -0.80
CA PRO A 192 -9.40 -21.31 -1.20
C PRO A 192 -9.23 -21.25 -2.72
N PRO A 193 -8.59 -20.21 -3.25
CA PRO A 193 -8.14 -20.21 -4.64
C PRO A 193 -7.19 -21.38 -4.93
N ARG A 194 -7.38 -22.02 -6.09
CA ARG A 194 -6.53 -23.14 -6.52
C ARG A 194 -5.06 -22.78 -6.49
N ILE A 195 -4.71 -21.61 -7.06
CA ILE A 195 -3.33 -21.12 -7.12
C ILE A 195 -2.69 -20.96 -5.74
N TYR A 196 -3.45 -20.54 -4.72
CA TYR A 196 -2.93 -20.45 -3.34
C TYR A 196 -2.66 -21.84 -2.76
N THR A 197 -3.52 -22.81 -3.06
CA THR A 197 -3.34 -24.19 -2.59
C THR A 197 -2.13 -24.84 -3.24
N GLU A 198 -1.97 -24.69 -4.56
CA GLU A 198 -0.81 -25.18 -5.31
C GLU A 198 0.50 -24.56 -4.80
N MET A 199 0.49 -23.24 -4.55
CA MET A 199 1.61 -22.54 -3.91
C MET A 199 1.89 -23.09 -2.52
N ALA A 200 0.86 -23.33 -1.72
CA ALA A 200 1.02 -23.84 -0.37
C ALA A 200 1.61 -25.24 -0.32
N ILE A 201 1.21 -26.12 -1.24
CA ILE A 201 1.80 -27.45 -1.37
C ILE A 201 3.32 -27.34 -1.61
N ALA A 202 3.73 -26.50 -2.56
CA ALA A 202 5.15 -26.29 -2.84
C ALA A 202 5.90 -25.69 -1.63
N GLN A 203 5.31 -24.71 -0.94
CA GLN A 203 5.94 -24.04 0.20
C GLN A 203 6.00 -24.93 1.45
N VAL A 204 4.98 -25.73 1.74
CA VAL A 204 4.97 -26.67 2.88
C VAL A 204 6.04 -27.74 2.69
N ARG A 205 6.22 -28.24 1.46
CA ARG A 205 7.33 -29.16 1.13
C ARG A 205 8.69 -28.48 1.38
N GLY A 206 8.84 -27.22 0.98
CA GLY A 206 10.02 -26.41 1.29
C GLY A 206 10.24 -26.21 2.80
N SER A 207 9.19 -25.97 3.57
CA SER A 207 9.25 -25.85 5.03
C SER A 207 9.63 -27.17 5.70
N ARG A 208 9.12 -28.31 5.21
CA ARG A 208 9.56 -29.64 5.68
C ARG A 208 11.06 -29.85 5.43
N ASP A 209 11.55 -29.45 4.27
CA ASP A 209 12.98 -29.52 3.94
C ASP A 209 13.81 -28.58 4.84
N TYR A 210 13.27 -27.40 5.17
CA TYR A 210 13.84 -26.49 6.17
C TYR A 210 13.97 -27.15 7.56
N PHE A 211 12.90 -27.73 8.10
CA PHE A 211 12.96 -28.39 9.41
C PHE A 211 13.86 -29.63 9.42
N SER A 212 13.88 -30.41 8.34
CA SER A 212 14.70 -31.63 8.27
C SER A 212 16.20 -31.38 8.06
N ARG A 213 16.59 -30.26 7.44
CA ARG A 213 18.01 -30.01 7.09
C ARG A 213 18.56 -28.73 7.71
N VAL A 214 17.79 -27.66 7.68
CA VAL A 214 18.25 -26.31 7.99
C VAL A 214 18.22 -26.04 9.48
N VAL A 215 17.13 -26.37 10.15
CA VAL A 215 17.00 -26.18 11.61
C VAL A 215 18.12 -26.90 12.37
N PRO A 216 18.43 -28.19 12.11
CA PRO A 216 19.58 -28.86 12.73
C PRO A 216 20.92 -28.14 12.49
N GLN A 217 21.15 -27.67 11.26
CA GLN A 217 22.38 -26.92 10.92
C GLN A 217 22.47 -25.57 11.65
N MET A 218 21.35 -24.86 11.81
CA MET A 218 21.30 -23.61 12.56
C MET A 218 21.59 -23.85 14.04
N ILE A 219 21.05 -24.91 14.63
CA ILE A 219 21.29 -25.29 16.02
C ILE A 219 22.78 -25.60 16.25
N GLU A 220 23.38 -26.45 15.40
CA GLU A 220 24.80 -26.77 15.49
C GLU A 220 25.68 -25.52 15.38
N ARG A 221 25.40 -24.65 14.39
CA ARG A 221 26.12 -23.37 14.22
C ARG A 221 25.97 -22.42 15.40
N ALA A 222 24.83 -22.45 16.07
CA ALA A 222 24.56 -21.63 17.25
C ALA A 222 25.18 -22.19 18.54
N GLY A 223 25.92 -23.30 18.48
CA GLY A 223 26.59 -23.90 19.63
C GLY A 223 25.94 -25.19 20.15
N GLY A 224 25.07 -25.82 19.35
CA GLY A 224 24.35 -27.07 19.68
C GLY A 224 25.24 -28.23 20.16
N GLY A 225 26.49 -28.29 19.71
CA GLY A 225 27.46 -29.28 20.21
C GLY A 225 27.74 -29.24 21.72
N ARG A 226 27.35 -28.16 22.42
CA ARG A 226 27.47 -28.03 23.89
C ARG A 226 26.29 -28.64 24.66
N LEU A 227 25.22 -29.02 23.96
CA LEU A 227 24.02 -29.57 24.57
C LEU A 227 24.23 -31.00 25.09
N SER A 228 23.58 -31.31 26.21
CA SER A 228 23.52 -32.68 26.72
C SER A 228 22.83 -33.61 25.72
N ALA A 229 23.14 -34.91 25.78
CA ALA A 229 22.51 -35.90 24.90
C ALA A 229 20.98 -35.91 25.07
N ALA A 230 20.49 -35.81 26.31
CA ALA A 230 19.06 -35.73 26.60
C ALA A 230 18.40 -34.50 25.96
N ARG A 231 19.08 -33.34 25.99
CA ARG A 231 18.54 -32.11 25.41
C ARG A 231 18.51 -32.16 23.88
N ARG A 232 19.53 -32.73 23.24
CA ARG A 232 19.53 -32.98 21.79
C ARG A 232 18.39 -33.89 21.37
N ALA A 233 18.20 -35.01 22.07
CA ALA A 233 17.11 -35.94 21.78
C ALA A 233 15.72 -35.29 21.92
N GLU A 234 15.52 -34.42 22.91
CA GLU A 234 14.26 -33.66 23.06
C GLU A 234 13.97 -32.77 21.85
N ILE A 235 14.98 -32.04 21.37
CA ILE A 235 14.86 -31.14 20.21
C ILE A 235 14.65 -31.92 18.92
N GLU A 236 15.41 -33.00 18.72
CA GLU A 236 15.25 -33.88 17.56
C GLU A 236 13.84 -34.47 17.51
N THR A 237 13.33 -34.97 18.64
CA THR A 237 11.96 -35.53 18.73
C THR A 237 10.89 -34.48 18.42
N SER A 238 11.06 -33.26 18.95
CA SER A 238 10.14 -32.16 18.70
C SER A 238 10.14 -31.75 17.22
N ASN A 239 11.32 -31.61 16.62
CA ASN A 239 11.49 -31.29 15.21
C ASN A 239 10.94 -32.39 14.27
N GLU A 240 11.13 -33.68 14.62
CA GLU A 240 10.52 -34.80 13.90
C GLU A 240 8.99 -34.75 13.89
N SER A 241 8.37 -34.35 15.02
CA SER A 241 6.92 -34.15 15.11
C SER A 241 6.43 -33.03 14.18
N VAL A 242 7.21 -31.94 14.06
CA VAL A 242 6.94 -30.85 13.12
C VAL A 242 7.02 -31.33 11.67
N ILE A 243 8.08 -32.06 11.32
CA ILE A 243 8.28 -32.64 9.97
C ILE A 243 7.11 -33.57 9.60
N ALA A 244 6.68 -34.43 10.53
CA ALA A 244 5.52 -35.31 10.35
C ALA A 244 4.22 -34.51 10.16
N SER A 245 4.01 -33.46 10.96
CA SER A 245 2.82 -32.60 10.89
C SER A 245 2.75 -31.81 9.57
N LEU A 246 3.88 -31.29 9.09
CA LEU A 246 4.00 -30.63 7.79
C LEU A 246 3.75 -31.61 6.63
N SER A 247 4.28 -32.84 6.73
CA SER A 247 4.06 -33.88 5.71
C SER A 247 2.58 -34.26 5.63
N SER A 248 1.94 -34.51 6.78
CA SER A 248 0.49 -34.74 6.87
C SER A 248 -0.32 -33.56 6.33
N PHE A 249 0.15 -32.33 6.52
CA PHE A 249 -0.52 -31.14 5.98
C PHE A 249 -0.38 -31.03 4.47
N ALA A 250 0.81 -31.29 3.91
CA ALA A 250 0.99 -31.34 2.45
C ALA A 250 0.08 -32.40 1.82
N ASP A 251 0.02 -33.60 2.39
CA ASP A 251 -0.87 -34.67 1.91
C ASP A 251 -2.34 -34.24 1.94
N TRP A 252 -2.79 -33.61 3.03
CA TRP A 252 -4.16 -33.09 3.14
C TRP A 252 -4.44 -31.95 2.15
N LEU A 253 -3.47 -31.03 1.95
CA LEU A 253 -3.60 -29.98 0.93
C LEU A 253 -3.78 -30.58 -0.47
N GLU A 254 -3.03 -31.63 -0.81
CA GLU A 254 -3.07 -32.28 -2.12
C GLU A 254 -4.32 -33.14 -2.33
N ARG A 255 -4.69 -33.95 -1.34
CA ARG A 255 -5.73 -34.98 -1.48
C ARG A 255 -7.12 -34.48 -1.09
N ASP A 256 -7.22 -33.51 -0.18
CA ASP A 256 -8.50 -33.06 0.38
C ASP A 256 -8.82 -31.61 0.01
N LEU A 257 -7.87 -30.67 0.16
CA LEU A 257 -8.16 -29.24 -0.09
C LEU A 257 -8.14 -28.91 -1.59
N LEU A 258 -7.08 -29.26 -2.31
CA LEU A 258 -6.88 -28.92 -3.72
C LEU A 258 -8.04 -29.35 -4.64
N PRO A 259 -8.66 -30.54 -4.48
CA PRO A 259 -9.80 -30.93 -5.31
C PRO A 259 -11.02 -30.02 -5.18
N ARG A 260 -11.19 -29.34 -4.04
CA ARG A 260 -12.28 -28.40 -3.77
C ARG A 260 -11.85 -26.92 -3.79
N SER A 261 -10.58 -26.63 -4.09
CA SER A 261 -10.06 -25.26 -4.21
C SER A 261 -10.54 -24.60 -5.51
N ALA A 262 -11.69 -23.95 -5.46
CA ALA A 262 -12.32 -23.22 -6.56
C ALA A 262 -12.56 -21.73 -6.23
N GLY A 263 -11.95 -21.23 -5.15
CA GLY A 263 -12.10 -19.84 -4.72
C GLY A 263 -11.49 -18.83 -5.70
N ASN A 264 -11.97 -17.59 -5.65
CA ASN A 264 -11.38 -16.48 -6.40
C ASN A 264 -10.26 -15.83 -5.57
N PHE A 265 -9.08 -15.54 -6.15
CA PHE A 265 -7.99 -14.82 -5.46
C PHE A 265 -8.28 -13.32 -5.32
N SER A 266 -9.05 -12.75 -6.24
CA SER A 266 -9.38 -11.33 -6.27
C SER A 266 -10.09 -10.91 -4.99
N ILE A 267 -9.69 -9.76 -4.43
CA ILE A 267 -10.39 -9.17 -3.28
C ILE A 267 -11.51 -8.21 -3.69
N GLY A 268 -11.57 -7.80 -4.97
CA GLY A 268 -12.57 -6.88 -5.49
C GLY A 268 -12.25 -5.40 -5.19
N ALA A 269 -12.79 -4.50 -6.03
CA ALA A 269 -12.45 -3.08 -6.01
C ALA A 269 -12.72 -2.37 -4.67
N GLU A 270 -13.82 -2.68 -3.98
CA GLU A 270 -14.14 -2.01 -2.71
C GLU A 270 -13.22 -2.45 -1.57
N ASN A 271 -12.88 -3.74 -1.49
CA ASN A 271 -11.90 -4.20 -0.51
C ASN A 271 -10.52 -3.65 -0.82
N TYR A 272 -10.15 -3.57 -2.10
CA TYR A 272 -8.89 -2.99 -2.54
C TYR A 272 -8.77 -1.51 -2.14
N ARG A 273 -9.81 -0.71 -2.41
CA ARG A 273 -9.88 0.71 -2.03
C ARG A 273 -9.76 0.89 -0.51
N ARG A 274 -10.47 0.05 0.28
CA ARG A 274 -10.36 0.07 1.74
C ARG A 274 -8.99 -0.36 2.23
N LYS A 275 -8.37 -1.36 1.61
CA LYS A 275 -7.02 -1.82 1.94
C LYS A 275 -6.00 -0.72 1.74
N LEU A 276 -6.01 -0.04 0.57
CA LEU A 276 -5.17 1.14 0.32
C LEU A 276 -5.42 2.28 1.33
N LEU A 277 -6.69 2.54 1.66
CA LEU A 277 -7.04 3.58 2.62
C LEU A 277 -6.51 3.25 4.04
N TYR A 278 -6.63 2.00 4.48
CA TYR A 278 -6.30 1.64 5.87
C TYR A 278 -4.83 1.29 6.06
N GLU A 279 -4.14 0.76 5.06
CA GLU A 279 -2.72 0.40 5.15
C GLU A 279 -1.81 1.56 4.74
N GLU A 280 -2.23 2.36 3.75
CA GLU A 280 -1.37 3.36 3.12
C GLU A 280 -1.94 4.80 3.24
N MET A 281 -3.16 4.96 3.78
CA MET A 281 -3.89 6.24 3.82
C MET A 281 -4.14 6.89 2.46
N VAL A 282 -4.20 6.05 1.41
CA VAL A 282 -4.44 6.46 0.03
C VAL A 282 -5.93 6.33 -0.30
N ASP A 283 -6.57 7.46 -0.59
CA ASP A 283 -7.98 7.59 -0.98
C ASP A 283 -8.17 7.92 -2.47
N THR A 284 -7.07 7.93 -3.25
CA THR A 284 -7.11 8.19 -4.70
C THR A 284 -7.98 7.14 -5.41
N PRO A 285 -8.91 7.54 -6.31
CA PRO A 285 -9.72 6.59 -7.06
C PRO A 285 -8.88 5.59 -7.85
N LEU A 286 -9.26 4.31 -7.84
CA LEU A 286 -8.50 3.22 -8.48
C LEU A 286 -8.22 3.47 -9.97
N ALA A 287 -9.18 4.06 -10.70
CA ALA A 287 -9.00 4.42 -12.10
C ALA A 287 -7.90 5.48 -12.30
N GLN A 288 -7.76 6.42 -11.37
CA GLN A 288 -6.69 7.42 -11.42
C GLN A 288 -5.33 6.82 -11.05
N LEU A 289 -5.29 5.93 -10.05
CA LEU A 289 -4.08 5.17 -9.71
C LEU A 289 -3.59 4.35 -10.91
N LEU A 290 -4.47 3.55 -11.51
CA LEU A 290 -4.15 2.75 -12.70
C LEU A 290 -3.62 3.62 -13.84
N ALA A 291 -4.33 4.71 -14.18
CA ALA A 291 -3.89 5.62 -15.22
C ALA A 291 -2.53 6.26 -14.90
N SER A 292 -2.21 6.51 -13.62
CA SER A 292 -0.90 7.01 -13.22
C SER A 292 0.19 5.96 -13.42
N GLY A 293 -0.05 4.73 -12.99
CA GLY A 293 0.88 3.61 -13.19
C GLY A 293 1.15 3.33 -14.67
N GLU A 294 0.12 3.33 -15.51
CA GLU A 294 0.24 3.12 -16.96
C GLU A 294 1.03 4.24 -17.64
N ARG A 295 0.80 5.50 -17.26
CA ARG A 295 1.59 6.63 -17.78
C ARG A 295 3.07 6.51 -17.42
N GLU A 296 3.37 6.16 -16.16
CA GLU A 296 4.75 6.05 -15.70
C GLU A 296 5.46 4.82 -16.30
N LEU A 297 4.73 3.72 -16.50
CA LEU A 297 5.20 2.54 -17.24
C LEU A 297 5.61 2.93 -18.67
N ARG A 298 4.75 3.64 -19.40
CA ARG A 298 5.04 4.10 -20.77
C ARG A 298 6.20 5.08 -20.82
N ARG A 299 6.28 6.02 -19.87
CA ARG A 299 7.41 6.95 -19.75
C ARG A 299 8.72 6.22 -19.53
N THR A 300 8.72 5.23 -18.63
CA THR A 300 9.90 4.40 -18.34
C THR A 300 10.35 3.62 -19.56
N GLN A 301 9.42 2.97 -20.28
CA GLN A 301 9.73 2.25 -21.52
C GLN A 301 10.31 3.17 -22.61
N GLU A 302 9.82 4.40 -22.74
CA GLU A 302 10.36 5.38 -23.69
C GLU A 302 11.80 5.75 -23.35
N GLN A 303 12.08 6.08 -22.09
CA GLN A 303 13.43 6.38 -21.62
C GLN A 303 14.39 5.20 -21.83
N MET A 304 13.93 3.98 -21.53
CA MET A 304 14.71 2.77 -21.80
C MET A 304 14.99 2.59 -23.29
N ARG A 305 14.05 2.93 -24.18
CA ARG A 305 14.27 2.87 -25.64
C ARG A 305 15.34 3.85 -26.09
N SER A 306 15.29 5.10 -25.61
CA SER A 306 16.31 6.11 -25.93
C SER A 306 17.69 5.68 -25.45
N LEU A 307 17.80 5.19 -24.21
CA LEU A 307 19.07 4.70 -23.65
C LEU A 307 19.58 3.45 -24.37
N ALA A 308 18.68 2.54 -24.76
CA ALA A 308 19.06 1.36 -25.51
C ALA A 308 19.63 1.72 -26.89
N GLU A 309 19.09 2.74 -27.55
CA GLU A 309 19.63 3.26 -28.82
C GLU A 309 21.01 3.91 -28.63
N GLU A 310 21.24 4.61 -27.51
CA GLU A 310 22.56 5.15 -27.16
C GLU A 310 23.59 4.04 -26.88
N ILE A 311 23.19 3.02 -26.12
CA ILE A 311 24.08 1.92 -25.70
C ILE A 311 24.37 0.95 -26.85
N ALA A 312 23.36 0.63 -27.66
CA ALA A 312 23.44 -0.34 -28.74
C ALA A 312 22.56 0.07 -29.95
N PRO A 313 23.05 1.02 -30.78
CA PRO A 313 22.29 1.59 -31.89
C PRO A 313 21.68 0.53 -32.83
N GLY A 314 20.37 0.64 -33.09
CA GLY A 314 19.62 -0.25 -33.99
C GLY A 314 19.42 -1.69 -33.50
N ARG A 315 19.81 -2.03 -32.26
CA ARG A 315 19.72 -3.40 -31.72
C ARG A 315 18.56 -3.63 -30.75
N GLY A 316 17.98 -2.55 -30.22
CA GLY A 316 16.82 -2.57 -29.33
C GLY A 316 17.12 -2.91 -27.87
N ILE A 317 16.10 -2.76 -27.02
CA ILE A 317 16.19 -2.83 -25.54
C ILE A 317 16.72 -4.18 -25.05
N THR A 318 16.20 -5.30 -25.56
CA THR A 318 16.61 -6.65 -25.11
C THR A 318 18.09 -6.92 -25.39
N TYR A 319 18.65 -6.35 -26.48
CA TYR A 319 20.07 -6.49 -26.75
C TYR A 319 20.91 -5.61 -25.81
N ALA A 320 20.49 -4.36 -25.56
CA ALA A 320 21.16 -3.49 -24.60
C ALA A 320 21.17 -4.09 -23.18
N LEU A 321 20.05 -4.64 -22.71
CA LEU A 321 19.99 -5.33 -21.41
C LEU A 321 20.93 -6.54 -21.33
N ARG A 322 21.01 -7.34 -22.40
CA ARG A 322 21.97 -8.46 -22.47
C ARG A 322 23.43 -8.00 -22.42
N GLN A 323 23.76 -6.85 -23.02
CA GLN A 323 25.11 -6.30 -22.88
C GLN A 323 25.43 -5.93 -21.43
N LEU A 324 24.49 -5.29 -20.72
CA LEU A 324 24.66 -5.02 -19.29
C LEU A 324 24.89 -6.33 -18.54
N SER A 325 24.04 -7.33 -18.77
CA SER A 325 24.15 -8.63 -18.09
C SER A 325 25.51 -9.29 -18.30
N SER A 326 26.14 -9.18 -19.48
CA SER A 326 27.46 -9.79 -19.74
C SER A 326 28.62 -9.19 -18.95
N GLU A 327 28.44 -8.00 -18.35
CA GLU A 327 29.45 -7.35 -17.50
C GLU A 327 29.15 -7.63 -16.03
N HIS A 328 29.39 -8.86 -15.57
CA HIS A 328 29.08 -9.29 -14.21
C HIS A 328 30.29 -9.77 -13.41
N PRO A 329 30.23 -9.75 -12.07
CA PRO A 329 31.26 -10.33 -11.22
C PRO A 329 31.38 -11.84 -11.44
N GLN A 330 32.55 -12.39 -11.12
CA GLN A 330 32.70 -13.83 -10.92
C GLN A 330 32.00 -14.24 -9.61
N ALA A 331 31.52 -15.47 -9.51
CA ALA A 331 30.82 -15.95 -8.31
C ALA A 331 31.63 -15.73 -7.02
N SER A 332 32.94 -16.02 -7.04
CA SER A 332 33.86 -15.82 -5.91
C SER A 332 34.14 -14.34 -5.58
N GLY A 333 33.87 -13.42 -6.52
CA GLY A 333 34.06 -11.98 -6.35
C GLY A 333 32.83 -11.23 -5.86
N LEU A 334 31.63 -11.84 -5.92
CA LEU A 334 30.34 -11.15 -5.71
C LEU A 334 30.28 -10.35 -4.39
N VAL A 335 30.64 -10.97 -3.27
CA VAL A 335 30.65 -10.29 -1.94
C VAL A 335 31.72 -9.20 -1.87
N GLY A 336 32.89 -9.43 -2.48
CA GLY A 336 33.97 -8.45 -2.54
C GLY A 336 33.57 -7.20 -3.32
N ASP A 337 32.95 -7.39 -4.49
CA ASP A 337 32.50 -6.31 -5.36
C ASP A 337 31.37 -5.50 -4.71
N ALA A 338 30.43 -6.16 -4.04
CA ALA A 338 29.39 -5.46 -3.29
C ALA A 338 29.96 -4.62 -2.13
N ARG A 339 30.98 -5.13 -1.41
CA ARG A 339 31.69 -4.34 -0.37
C ARG A 339 32.37 -3.12 -0.98
N ALA A 340 33.03 -3.27 -2.12
CA ALA A 340 33.66 -2.16 -2.84
C ALA A 340 32.62 -1.12 -3.30
N ASP A 341 31.48 -1.56 -3.81
CA ASP A 341 30.37 -0.69 -4.19
C ASP A 341 29.82 0.10 -3.01
N LEU A 342 29.63 -0.54 -1.85
CA LEU A 342 29.17 0.14 -0.64
C LEU A 342 30.15 1.22 -0.17
N LEU A 343 31.46 1.02 -0.29
CA LEU A 343 32.44 2.06 0.01
C LEU A 343 32.25 3.29 -0.89
N ARG A 344 32.06 3.07 -2.21
CA ARG A 344 31.82 4.15 -3.18
C ARG A 344 30.49 4.87 -2.91
N ILE A 345 29.42 4.10 -2.67
CA ILE A 345 28.08 4.61 -2.36
C ILE A 345 28.13 5.49 -1.11
N ARG A 346 28.77 5.02 -0.04
CA ARG A 346 28.88 5.79 1.22
C ARG A 346 29.71 7.05 1.07
N ALA A 347 30.81 6.98 0.33
CA ALA A 347 31.61 8.16 0.02
C ALA A 347 30.75 9.19 -0.73
N PHE A 348 29.98 8.76 -1.73
CA PHE A 348 29.09 9.62 -2.49
C PHE A 348 27.97 10.24 -1.63
N VAL A 349 27.31 9.44 -0.79
CA VAL A 349 26.29 9.90 0.15
C VAL A 349 26.81 11.03 1.05
N ARG A 350 28.06 10.91 1.52
CA ARG A 350 28.73 11.93 2.33
C ARG A 350 29.07 13.17 1.52
N THR A 351 29.67 13.01 0.34
CA THR A 351 30.15 14.16 -0.47
C THR A 351 29.01 14.98 -1.05
N GLN A 352 27.89 14.35 -1.41
CA GLN A 352 26.70 15.04 -1.91
C GLN A 352 25.72 15.46 -0.81
N ASN A 353 26.07 15.27 0.47
CA ASN A 353 25.21 15.57 1.61
C ASN A 353 23.79 14.99 1.45
N ILE A 354 23.71 13.73 1.02
CA ILE A 354 22.43 13.04 0.78
C ILE A 354 21.71 12.76 2.10
N LEU A 355 22.44 12.47 3.17
CA LEU A 355 21.89 12.22 4.50
C LEU A 355 22.99 12.33 5.56
N THR A 356 22.59 12.47 6.83
CA THR A 356 23.55 12.45 7.94
C THR A 356 24.07 11.03 8.17
N PRO A 357 25.37 10.76 8.02
CA PRO A 357 25.92 9.43 8.26
C PRO A 357 25.65 8.96 9.70
N PRO A 358 25.35 7.67 9.92
CA PRO A 358 25.18 7.17 11.28
C PRO A 358 26.54 7.21 12.02
N PRO A 359 26.54 7.43 13.35
CA PRO A 359 27.77 7.51 14.14
C PRO A 359 28.49 6.16 14.24
N SER A 360 27.74 5.07 14.19
CA SER A 360 28.23 3.69 14.14
C SER A 360 27.21 2.82 13.40
N GLU A 361 27.67 1.68 12.90
CA GLU A 361 26.85 0.73 12.15
C GLU A 361 27.38 -0.70 12.41
N ASN A 362 26.52 -1.72 12.32
CA ASN A 362 26.89 -3.13 12.47
C ASN A 362 26.45 -3.93 11.24
N LEU A 363 26.91 -3.49 10.07
CA LEU A 363 26.57 -4.09 8.78
C LEU A 363 27.60 -5.15 8.40
N ILE A 364 27.10 -6.34 8.05
CA ILE A 364 27.90 -7.46 7.54
C ILE A 364 27.43 -7.78 6.13
N VAL A 365 28.32 -7.68 5.15
CA VAL A 365 28.06 -8.17 3.78
C VAL A 365 28.51 -9.62 3.70
N ALA A 366 27.60 -10.51 3.35
CA ALA A 366 27.85 -11.95 3.34
C ALA A 366 27.11 -12.66 2.19
N GLU A 367 27.55 -13.87 1.88
CA GLU A 367 26.72 -14.74 1.04
C GLU A 367 25.45 -15.11 1.77
N THR A 368 24.35 -15.22 1.04
CA THR A 368 23.14 -15.85 1.54
C THR A 368 23.48 -17.26 2.03
N PRO A 369 23.17 -17.61 3.30
CA PRO A 369 23.44 -18.93 3.83
C PRO A 369 22.84 -20.01 2.92
N ALA A 370 23.55 -21.12 2.71
CA ALA A 370 23.15 -22.18 1.76
C ALA A 370 21.68 -22.58 1.89
N TYR A 371 21.18 -22.65 3.12
CA TYR A 371 19.79 -23.01 3.41
C TYR A 371 18.74 -21.99 2.95
N ALA A 372 19.10 -20.72 2.75
CA ALA A 372 18.20 -19.62 2.42
C ALA A 372 18.32 -19.17 0.95
N ARG A 373 19.26 -19.74 0.17
CA ARG A 373 19.57 -19.31 -1.20
C ARG A 373 18.37 -19.41 -2.17
N SER A 374 17.41 -20.30 -1.91
CA SER A 374 16.21 -20.45 -2.75
C SER A 374 15.15 -19.36 -2.53
N LEU A 375 15.29 -18.55 -1.49
CA LEU A 375 14.26 -17.61 -1.03
C LEU A 375 14.54 -16.15 -1.42
N SER A 376 15.78 -15.83 -1.79
CA SER A 376 16.20 -14.45 -2.03
C SER A 376 17.30 -14.38 -3.09
N PHE A 377 17.30 -13.30 -3.85
CA PHE A 377 18.40 -12.95 -4.74
C PHE A 377 19.40 -12.06 -3.99
N ALA A 378 18.99 -10.88 -3.57
CA ALA A 378 19.72 -10.05 -2.61
C ALA A 378 18.70 -9.53 -1.59
N SER A 379 19.13 -9.39 -0.34
CA SER A 379 18.22 -8.91 0.71
C SER A 379 18.98 -8.34 1.89
N MET A 380 18.36 -7.34 2.52
CA MET A 380 18.76 -6.81 3.81
C MET A 380 18.02 -7.54 4.95
N ASP A 381 18.76 -8.27 5.80
CA ASP A 381 18.24 -8.87 7.03
C ASP A 381 18.62 -8.02 8.26
N THR A 382 17.67 -7.23 8.72
CA THR A 382 17.85 -6.27 9.82
C THR A 382 17.29 -6.76 11.14
N PRO A 383 17.93 -6.46 12.28
CA PRO A 383 17.32 -6.71 13.59
C PRO A 383 16.10 -5.81 13.79
N GLY A 384 15.16 -6.25 14.63
CA GLY A 384 13.96 -5.46 14.96
C GLY A 384 14.29 -4.15 15.68
N PRO A 385 13.39 -3.14 15.64
CA PRO A 385 13.65 -1.82 16.21
C PRO A 385 13.70 -1.77 17.75
N PHE A 386 13.32 -2.85 18.44
CA PHE A 386 13.45 -3.02 19.89
C PHE A 386 14.64 -3.90 20.29
N GLU A 387 15.31 -4.58 19.35
CA GLU A 387 16.48 -5.41 19.62
C GLU A 387 17.65 -4.57 20.16
N ARG A 388 18.31 -5.06 21.20
CA ARG A 388 19.40 -4.37 21.92
C ARG A 388 20.68 -5.18 22.03
N VAL A 389 20.63 -6.49 21.80
CA VAL A 389 21.73 -7.43 21.93
C VAL A 389 22.23 -7.85 20.55
N ALA A 390 21.39 -8.53 19.76
CA ALA A 390 21.75 -9.06 18.44
C ALA A 390 21.58 -8.01 17.33
N THR A 391 22.37 -6.94 17.38
CA THR A 391 22.22 -5.75 16.54
C THR A 391 22.88 -5.85 15.15
N GLU A 392 23.50 -6.99 14.83
CA GLU A 392 24.09 -7.25 13.52
C GLU A 392 23.03 -7.19 12.41
N ALA A 393 23.34 -6.55 11.30
CA ALA A 393 22.51 -6.53 10.11
C ALA A 393 23.27 -7.16 8.93
N TYR A 394 22.61 -8.00 8.15
CA TYR A 394 23.26 -8.75 7.08
C TYR A 394 22.76 -8.31 5.71
N TYR A 395 23.65 -7.79 4.87
CA TYR A 395 23.38 -7.64 3.45
C TYR A 395 23.80 -8.93 2.75
N TYR A 396 22.80 -9.75 2.43
CA TYR A 396 22.99 -11.06 1.81
C TYR A 396 22.94 -10.99 0.29
N LEU A 397 23.91 -11.66 -0.34
CA LEU A 397 24.00 -11.85 -1.77
C LEU A 397 23.99 -13.36 -2.08
N THR A 398 23.04 -13.82 -2.87
CA THR A 398 22.92 -15.24 -3.19
C THR A 398 23.90 -15.60 -4.30
N PRO A 399 24.95 -16.42 -4.05
CA PRO A 399 25.79 -16.92 -5.13
C PRO A 399 25.00 -17.92 -5.99
N PRO A 400 25.45 -18.20 -7.23
CA PRO A 400 24.88 -19.27 -8.03
C PRO A 400 24.93 -20.62 -7.29
N ASP A 401 23.92 -21.45 -7.48
CA ASP A 401 23.94 -22.81 -6.95
C ASP A 401 25.03 -23.64 -7.66
N GLU A 402 25.75 -24.47 -6.90
CA GLU A 402 26.82 -25.32 -7.42
C GLU A 402 26.30 -26.40 -8.39
N THR A 403 25.04 -26.79 -8.26
CA THR A 403 24.36 -27.78 -9.11
C THR A 403 23.90 -27.21 -10.45
N TRP A 404 23.92 -25.89 -10.63
CA TRP A 404 23.46 -25.24 -11.84
C TRP A 404 24.43 -25.42 -13.01
N ASN A 405 23.86 -25.55 -14.21
CA ASN A 405 24.65 -25.61 -15.44
C ASN A 405 25.30 -24.24 -15.74
N ALA A 406 26.23 -24.21 -16.70
CA ALA A 406 26.97 -22.99 -17.06
C ALA A 406 26.05 -21.82 -17.42
N ARG A 407 24.97 -22.07 -18.17
CA ARG A 407 24.01 -21.04 -18.58
C ARG A 407 23.22 -20.47 -17.40
N GLN A 408 22.74 -21.33 -16.50
CA GLN A 408 22.01 -20.90 -15.30
C GLN A 408 22.89 -20.02 -14.39
N ARG A 409 24.18 -20.39 -14.24
CA ARG A 409 25.13 -19.59 -13.45
C ARG A 409 25.42 -18.23 -14.10
N GLU A 410 25.62 -18.22 -15.43
CA GLU A 410 25.78 -16.98 -16.21
C GLU A 410 24.55 -16.08 -16.09
N ASP A 411 23.36 -16.62 -16.31
CA ASP A 411 22.10 -15.88 -16.23
C ASP A 411 21.91 -15.28 -14.82
N HIS A 412 22.23 -16.04 -13.76
CA HIS A 412 22.15 -15.54 -12.38
C HIS A 412 23.15 -14.43 -12.08
N LEU A 413 24.43 -14.61 -12.45
CA LEU A 413 25.45 -13.58 -12.25
C LEU A 413 25.15 -12.33 -13.08
N GLY A 414 24.57 -12.47 -14.26
CA GLY A 414 24.15 -11.37 -15.11
C GLY A 414 23.11 -10.44 -14.46
N HIS A 415 22.38 -10.90 -13.45
CA HIS A 415 21.51 -10.02 -12.64
C HIS A 415 22.30 -9.16 -11.64
N TYR A 416 23.50 -9.59 -11.22
CA TYR A 416 24.45 -8.81 -10.43
C TYR A 416 25.45 -8.03 -11.30
N ASN A 417 25.11 -7.73 -12.55
CA ASN A 417 26.01 -6.98 -13.41
C ASN A 417 26.50 -5.68 -12.75
N ARG A 418 27.64 -5.16 -13.22
CA ARG A 418 28.38 -4.02 -12.68
C ARG A 418 27.55 -2.73 -12.53
N TYR A 419 26.39 -2.67 -13.18
CA TYR A 419 25.45 -1.55 -13.11
C TYR A 419 24.29 -1.83 -12.13
N SER A 420 23.78 -3.08 -12.11
CA SER A 420 22.63 -3.48 -11.30
C SER A 420 22.99 -3.78 -9.84
N LEU A 421 24.19 -4.30 -9.58
CA LEU A 421 24.66 -4.58 -8.20
C LEU A 421 24.78 -3.31 -7.34
N PRO A 422 25.35 -2.18 -7.83
CA PRO A 422 25.31 -0.92 -7.07
C PRO A 422 23.90 -0.39 -6.84
N VAL A 423 22.99 -0.50 -7.82
CA VAL A 423 21.58 -0.08 -7.66
C VAL A 423 20.87 -0.91 -6.60
N THR A 424 21.12 -2.22 -6.59
CA THR A 424 20.61 -3.14 -5.56
C THR A 424 21.21 -2.81 -4.19
N SER A 425 22.50 -2.51 -4.13
CA SER A 425 23.17 -2.12 -2.88
C SER A 425 22.67 -0.76 -2.35
N ILE A 426 22.25 0.14 -3.24
CA ILE A 426 21.57 1.39 -2.91
C ILE A 426 20.19 1.11 -2.28
N HIS A 427 19.44 0.19 -2.87
CA HIS A 427 18.12 -0.24 -2.41
C HIS A 427 18.17 -0.89 -1.02
N GLU A 428 19.05 -1.88 -0.85
CA GLU A 428 19.13 -2.69 0.37
C GLU A 428 19.85 -1.97 1.51
N VAL A 429 20.87 -1.15 1.20
CA VAL A 429 21.78 -0.64 2.23
C VAL A 429 21.79 0.87 2.34
N TYR A 430 22.55 1.56 1.47
CA TYR A 430 22.79 3.01 1.57
C TYR A 430 22.37 3.72 0.29
N PRO A 431 21.44 4.69 0.34
CA PRO A 431 20.70 5.19 1.49
C PRO A 431 19.39 4.42 1.77
N GLY A 432 19.18 3.23 1.21
CA GLY A 432 17.93 2.46 1.27
C GLY A 432 17.58 1.82 2.63
N HIS A 433 17.20 0.54 2.62
CA HIS A 433 16.55 -0.13 3.77
C HIS A 433 17.38 -0.11 5.05
N TYR A 434 18.67 -0.43 4.97
CA TYR A 434 19.52 -0.44 6.16
C TYR A 434 19.57 0.93 6.85
N TYR A 435 19.75 2.01 6.08
CA TYR A 435 19.73 3.36 6.68
C TYR A 435 18.35 3.73 7.25
N GLN A 436 17.27 3.34 6.57
CA GLN A 436 15.91 3.54 7.05
C GLN A 436 15.70 2.85 8.42
N LEU A 437 16.22 1.64 8.60
CA LEU A 437 16.20 0.93 9.88
C LEU A 437 16.98 1.70 10.96
N LEU A 438 18.20 2.16 10.67
CA LEU A 438 19.01 2.89 11.65
C LEU A 438 18.27 4.12 12.19
N LYS A 439 17.47 4.78 11.34
CA LYS A 439 16.57 5.87 11.76
C LYS A 439 15.37 5.37 12.56
N LEU A 440 14.75 4.25 12.17
CA LEU A 440 13.65 3.63 12.91
C LEU A 440 14.06 3.26 14.35
N GLN A 441 15.26 2.74 14.56
CA GLN A 441 15.78 2.41 15.90
C GLN A 441 15.83 3.62 16.84
N GLN A 442 16.03 4.82 16.29
CA GLN A 442 16.09 6.08 17.03
C GLN A 442 14.70 6.66 17.34
N GLN A 443 13.62 6.12 16.76
CA GLN A 443 12.26 6.63 16.97
C GLN A 443 11.79 6.37 18.42
N PRO A 444 11.41 7.40 19.20
CA PRO A 444 10.89 7.22 20.56
C PRO A 444 9.52 6.55 20.63
N SER A 445 8.66 6.72 19.62
CA SER A 445 7.31 6.14 19.60
C SER A 445 7.34 4.63 19.37
N ARG A 446 6.77 3.88 20.33
CA ARG A 446 6.54 2.43 20.19
C ARG A 446 5.57 2.11 19.05
N VAL A 447 4.59 2.99 18.80
CA VAL A 447 3.61 2.82 17.72
C VAL A 447 4.33 2.89 16.37
N ARG A 448 5.12 3.94 16.14
CA ARG A 448 5.84 4.14 14.85
C ARG A 448 7.04 3.23 14.66
N LYS A 449 7.51 2.55 15.72
CA LYS A 449 8.42 1.41 15.64
C LYS A 449 7.71 0.10 15.27
N THR A 450 6.47 -0.09 15.69
CA THR A 450 5.73 -1.34 15.50
C THR A 450 5.02 -1.38 14.15
N PHE A 451 4.41 -0.27 13.74
CA PHE A 451 3.56 -0.24 12.56
C PHE A 451 4.18 0.65 11.49
N GLY A 452 4.40 0.06 10.32
CA GLY A 452 4.92 0.74 9.13
C GLY A 452 3.98 0.59 7.94
N ALA A 453 4.10 1.52 7.00
CA ALA A 453 3.41 1.50 5.71
C ALA A 453 4.33 0.92 4.64
N ALA A 454 3.88 -0.10 3.92
CA ALA A 454 4.71 -0.78 2.93
C ALA A 454 5.09 0.18 1.79
N SER A 455 4.21 1.10 1.41
CA SER A 455 4.55 2.14 0.42
C SER A 455 5.71 3.00 0.88
N PHE A 456 5.81 3.35 2.16
CA PHE A 456 6.93 4.17 2.61
C PHE A 456 8.24 3.38 2.70
N VAL A 457 8.21 2.14 3.17
CA VAL A 457 9.39 1.28 3.26
C VAL A 457 9.97 0.99 1.87
N GLU A 458 9.16 0.43 0.99
CA GLU A 458 9.58 0.04 -0.35
C GLU A 458 9.75 1.23 -1.29
N GLY A 459 8.89 2.24 -1.12
CA GLY A 459 8.97 3.49 -1.87
C GLY A 459 10.23 4.29 -1.54
N TRP A 460 10.72 4.26 -0.29
CA TRP A 460 11.98 4.89 0.09
C TRP A 460 13.16 4.25 -0.64
N ALA A 461 13.32 2.94 -0.55
CA ALA A 461 14.40 2.23 -1.22
C ALA A 461 14.35 2.43 -2.74
N HIS A 462 13.14 2.37 -3.33
CA HIS A 462 12.95 2.61 -4.75
C HIS A 462 13.18 4.08 -5.17
N TYR A 463 12.86 5.06 -4.32
CA TYR A 463 13.21 6.47 -4.51
C TYR A 463 14.74 6.66 -4.50
N CYS A 464 15.43 6.03 -3.55
CA CYS A 464 16.88 6.12 -3.40
C CYS A 464 17.64 5.63 -4.64
N GLU A 465 17.17 4.56 -5.28
CA GLU A 465 17.74 4.05 -6.55
C GLU A 465 17.79 5.15 -7.62
N GLN A 466 16.69 5.87 -7.81
CA GLN A 466 16.62 6.95 -8.81
C GLN A 466 17.38 8.18 -8.34
N MET A 467 17.14 8.61 -7.10
CA MET A 467 17.71 9.84 -6.54
C MET A 467 19.24 9.80 -6.56
N MET A 468 19.86 8.68 -6.18
CA MET A 468 21.33 8.57 -6.20
C MET A 468 21.90 8.82 -7.60
N LEU A 469 21.26 8.30 -8.65
CA LEU A 469 21.67 8.54 -10.03
C LEU A 469 21.35 9.98 -10.49
N ASP A 470 20.24 10.56 -10.03
CA ASP A 470 19.85 11.94 -10.34
C ASP A 470 20.85 12.95 -9.73
N GLU A 471 21.42 12.64 -8.56
CA GLU A 471 22.47 13.44 -7.91
C GLU A 471 23.88 13.17 -8.48
N GLY A 472 24.01 12.25 -9.45
CA GLY A 472 25.24 12.02 -10.21
C GLY A 472 26.03 10.76 -9.86
N PHE A 473 25.50 9.84 -9.03
CA PHE A 473 26.15 8.56 -8.79
C PHE A 473 26.28 7.79 -10.12
N GLY A 474 27.46 7.22 -10.38
CA GLY A 474 27.73 6.54 -11.65
C GLY A 474 28.02 7.49 -12.83
N GLY A 475 28.14 8.80 -12.59
CA GLY A 475 28.66 9.76 -13.56
C GLY A 475 27.81 9.92 -14.83
N ASN A 476 26.48 9.88 -14.70
CA ASN A 476 25.53 9.93 -15.81
C ASN A 476 25.71 8.84 -16.87
N ASN A 477 26.33 7.71 -16.53
CA ASN A 477 26.50 6.60 -17.45
C ASN A 477 25.13 6.01 -17.85
N PRO A 478 24.79 5.93 -19.14
CA PRO A 478 23.48 5.45 -19.60
C PRO A 478 23.21 4.00 -19.19
N ARG A 479 24.23 3.16 -19.00
CA ARG A 479 24.09 1.77 -18.54
C ARG A 479 23.60 1.69 -17.09
N PHE A 480 24.06 2.59 -16.20
CA PHE A 480 23.52 2.70 -14.84
C PHE A 480 22.05 3.09 -14.84
N ARG A 481 21.69 4.08 -15.67
CA ARG A 481 20.29 4.51 -15.80
C ARG A 481 19.42 3.40 -16.38
N LEU A 482 19.88 2.70 -17.41
CA LEU A 482 19.13 1.58 -17.99
C LEU A 482 18.91 0.44 -16.99
N ALA A 483 19.93 0.09 -16.19
CA ALA A 483 19.81 -0.91 -15.11
C ALA A 483 18.75 -0.49 -14.07
N GLN A 484 18.81 0.77 -13.61
CA GLN A 484 17.83 1.32 -12.66
C GLN A 484 16.41 1.34 -13.23
N LEU A 485 16.24 1.75 -14.48
CA LEU A 485 14.93 1.77 -15.14
C LEU A 485 14.39 0.36 -15.39
N ASN A 486 15.23 -0.63 -15.67
CA ASN A 486 14.80 -2.03 -15.79
C ASN A 486 14.22 -2.54 -14.46
N ALA A 487 14.86 -2.24 -13.34
CA ALA A 487 14.35 -2.56 -12.01
C ALA A 487 13.06 -1.78 -11.67
N ALA A 488 12.96 -0.53 -12.11
CA ALA A 488 11.74 0.29 -11.96
C ALA A 488 10.57 -0.23 -12.81
N LEU A 489 10.84 -0.68 -14.03
CA LEU A 489 9.82 -1.19 -14.95
C LEU A 489 9.15 -2.44 -14.39
N LEU A 490 9.90 -3.34 -13.76
CA LEU A 490 9.32 -4.48 -13.05
C LEU A 490 8.33 -4.02 -11.98
N ARG A 491 8.71 -3.03 -11.14
CA ARG A 491 7.85 -2.49 -10.07
C ARG A 491 6.63 -1.74 -10.61
N LEU A 492 6.73 -1.12 -11.77
CA LEU A 492 5.59 -0.56 -12.51
C LEU A 492 4.66 -1.65 -13.07
N CYS A 493 5.21 -2.77 -13.54
CA CYS A 493 4.39 -3.91 -13.94
C CYS A 493 3.64 -4.49 -12.73
N ARG A 494 4.31 -4.62 -11.58
CA ARG A 494 3.68 -5.00 -10.30
C ARG A 494 2.54 -4.07 -9.92
N TYR A 495 2.73 -2.76 -10.06
CA TYR A 495 1.72 -1.73 -9.82
C TYR A 495 0.45 -1.97 -10.65
N VAL A 496 0.61 -2.13 -11.96
CA VAL A 496 -0.53 -2.30 -12.87
C VAL A 496 -1.18 -3.67 -12.70
N ALA A 497 -0.39 -4.74 -12.59
CA ALA A 497 -0.88 -6.09 -12.42
C ALA A 497 -1.65 -6.26 -11.10
N GLY A 498 -1.11 -5.76 -9.98
CA GLY A 498 -1.75 -5.83 -8.66
C GLY A 498 -3.14 -5.16 -8.66
N LEU A 499 -3.28 -4.00 -9.32
CA LEU A 499 -4.58 -3.36 -9.50
C LEU A 499 -5.52 -4.21 -10.35
N ARG A 500 -5.06 -4.69 -11.52
CA ARG A 500 -5.93 -5.38 -12.48
C ARG A 500 -6.37 -6.77 -12.01
N LEU A 501 -5.47 -7.55 -11.40
CA LEU A 501 -5.75 -8.87 -10.83
C LEU A 501 -6.86 -8.79 -9.76
N HIS A 502 -6.82 -7.75 -8.92
CA HIS A 502 -7.71 -7.64 -7.76
C HIS A 502 -8.96 -6.79 -8.00
N THR A 503 -9.03 -6.04 -9.10
CA THR A 503 -10.13 -5.08 -9.31
C THR A 503 -10.77 -5.11 -10.69
N GLN A 504 -10.12 -5.69 -11.71
CA GLN A 504 -10.57 -5.67 -13.10
C GLN A 504 -10.70 -7.06 -13.75
N GLY A 505 -10.49 -8.13 -12.97
CA GLY A 505 -10.68 -9.50 -13.45
C GLY A 505 -9.58 -10.01 -14.38
N MET A 506 -8.39 -9.39 -14.35
CA MET A 506 -7.20 -9.96 -15.02
C MET A 506 -6.93 -11.36 -14.46
N THR A 507 -6.74 -12.32 -15.35
CA THR A 507 -6.39 -13.71 -15.04
C THR A 507 -4.89 -13.86 -14.75
N TYR A 508 -4.50 -15.02 -14.21
CA TYR A 508 -3.10 -15.33 -13.99
C TYR A 508 -2.31 -15.30 -15.32
N GLU A 509 -2.86 -15.92 -16.36
CA GLU A 509 -2.26 -16.01 -17.68
C GLU A 509 -2.12 -14.63 -18.34
N GLU A 510 -3.14 -13.79 -18.25
CA GLU A 510 -3.04 -12.40 -18.75
C GLU A 510 -2.00 -11.59 -17.99
N ALA A 511 -1.80 -11.85 -16.69
CA ALA A 511 -0.73 -11.22 -15.93
C ALA A 511 0.66 -11.72 -16.37
N VAL A 512 0.81 -13.02 -16.68
CA VAL A 512 2.06 -13.57 -17.26
C VAL A 512 2.38 -12.86 -18.58
N ASP A 513 1.42 -12.82 -19.50
CA ASP A 513 1.58 -12.14 -20.79
C ASP A 513 1.90 -10.66 -20.61
N PHE A 514 1.28 -10.00 -19.62
CA PHE A 514 1.55 -8.60 -19.30
C PHE A 514 2.99 -8.39 -18.82
N PHE A 515 3.51 -9.21 -17.90
CA PHE A 515 4.91 -9.10 -17.45
C PHE A 515 5.91 -9.38 -18.58
N MET A 516 5.60 -10.32 -19.47
CA MET A 516 6.45 -10.60 -20.64
C MET A 516 6.46 -9.43 -21.62
N ARG A 517 5.28 -8.93 -22.00
CA ARG A 517 5.15 -7.89 -23.02
C ARG A 517 5.60 -6.52 -22.54
N GLU A 518 5.14 -6.11 -21.36
CA GLU A 518 5.37 -4.74 -20.87
C GLU A 518 6.66 -4.62 -20.04
N GLY A 519 7.05 -5.70 -19.35
CA GLY A 519 8.22 -5.75 -18.48
C GLY A 519 9.45 -6.41 -19.08
N TYR A 520 9.37 -6.88 -20.34
CA TYR A 520 10.42 -7.63 -21.04
C TYR A 520 10.93 -8.84 -20.24
N GLN A 521 10.07 -9.45 -19.43
CA GLN A 521 10.43 -10.60 -18.59
C GLN A 521 10.42 -11.89 -19.41
N GLU A 522 11.38 -12.76 -19.15
CA GLU A 522 11.31 -14.15 -19.60
C GLU A 522 10.15 -14.87 -18.91
N ARG A 523 9.56 -15.87 -19.60
CA ARG A 523 8.31 -16.52 -19.15
C ARG A 523 8.35 -17.05 -17.73
N VAL A 524 9.46 -17.69 -17.32
CA VAL A 524 9.63 -18.23 -15.97
C VAL A 524 9.56 -17.14 -14.89
N ASN A 525 10.18 -15.99 -15.15
CA ASN A 525 10.13 -14.84 -14.24
C ASN A 525 8.73 -14.22 -14.25
N ALA A 526 8.11 -14.06 -15.42
CA ALA A 526 6.75 -13.56 -15.54
C ALA A 526 5.72 -14.42 -14.78
N GLU A 527 5.84 -15.75 -14.86
CA GLU A 527 5.01 -16.70 -14.10
C GLU A 527 5.16 -16.53 -12.59
N ARG A 528 6.39 -16.27 -12.11
CA ARG A 528 6.66 -16.02 -10.69
C ARG A 528 6.04 -14.71 -10.22
N GLU A 529 6.22 -13.63 -10.97
CA GLU A 529 5.68 -12.31 -10.62
C GLU A 529 4.15 -12.27 -10.72
N ALA A 530 3.56 -12.87 -11.75
CA ALA A 530 2.10 -13.02 -11.86
C ALA A 530 1.53 -13.83 -10.69
N ARG A 531 2.21 -14.91 -10.29
CA ARG A 531 1.78 -15.78 -9.19
C ARG A 531 1.81 -15.00 -7.86
N ARG A 532 2.90 -14.26 -7.60
CA ARG A 532 2.99 -13.36 -6.45
C ARG A 532 1.87 -12.31 -6.46
N GLY A 533 1.60 -11.68 -7.60
CA GLY A 533 0.54 -10.67 -7.74
C GLY A 533 -0.86 -11.18 -7.38
N THR A 534 -1.13 -12.49 -7.54
CA THR A 534 -2.40 -13.06 -7.09
C THR A 534 -2.55 -13.00 -5.58
N ALA A 535 -1.48 -13.23 -4.81
CA ALA A 535 -1.48 -13.30 -3.34
C ALA A 535 -1.12 -11.98 -2.65
N ASP A 536 -0.63 -10.98 -3.41
CA ASP A 536 -0.19 -9.68 -2.92
C ASP A 536 -1.06 -8.56 -3.54
N PRO A 537 -2.22 -8.22 -2.95
CA PRO A 537 -3.08 -7.19 -3.51
C PRO A 537 -2.42 -5.80 -3.59
N THR A 538 -1.56 -5.47 -2.62
CA THR A 538 -0.92 -4.15 -2.52
C THR A 538 0.42 -4.08 -3.26
N TYR A 539 0.63 -4.94 -4.27
CA TYR A 539 1.85 -5.03 -5.08
C TYR A 539 2.36 -3.69 -5.66
N LEU A 540 1.49 -2.67 -5.73
CA LEU A 540 1.78 -1.31 -6.17
C LEU A 540 2.65 -0.47 -5.24
N VAL A 541 2.84 -0.89 -3.98
CA VAL A 541 3.44 -0.07 -2.90
C VAL A 541 4.80 0.52 -3.25
N TYR A 542 5.64 -0.22 -3.98
CA TYR A 542 6.97 0.21 -4.43
C TYR A 542 6.90 1.54 -5.21
N THR A 543 6.23 1.53 -6.36
CA THR A 543 6.16 2.71 -7.22
C THR A 543 5.21 3.76 -6.66
N LEU A 544 4.12 3.35 -5.99
CA LEU A 544 3.24 4.27 -5.28
C LEU A 544 4.02 5.16 -4.31
N GLY A 545 4.75 4.54 -3.38
CA GLY A 545 5.48 5.26 -2.35
C GLY A 545 6.61 6.10 -2.92
N LYS A 546 7.34 5.59 -3.92
CA LYS A 546 8.37 6.39 -4.63
C LYS A 546 7.77 7.67 -5.21
N MET A 547 6.62 7.58 -5.90
CA MET A 547 5.96 8.76 -6.49
C MET A 547 5.49 9.75 -5.41
N GLU A 548 5.00 9.27 -4.28
CA GLU A 548 4.58 10.12 -3.16
C GLU A 548 5.77 10.82 -2.47
N ILE A 549 6.90 10.13 -2.30
CA ILE A 549 8.14 10.73 -1.77
C ILE A 549 8.68 11.79 -2.72
N LEU A 550 8.72 11.51 -4.04
CA LEU A 550 9.13 12.48 -5.05
C LEU A 550 8.25 13.74 -5.01
N ARG A 551 6.92 13.57 -4.93
CA ARG A 551 5.99 14.70 -4.80
C ARG A 551 6.24 15.50 -3.52
N LEU A 552 6.42 14.82 -2.39
CA LEU A 552 6.71 15.46 -1.11
C LEU A 552 8.05 16.22 -1.14
N ARG A 553 9.09 15.66 -1.78
CA ARG A 553 10.37 16.33 -1.99
C ARG A 553 10.19 17.62 -2.79
N GLU A 554 9.50 17.57 -3.91
CA GLU A 554 9.31 18.75 -4.77
C GLU A 554 8.53 19.86 -4.05
N GLU A 555 7.52 19.50 -3.26
CA GLU A 555 6.78 20.49 -2.48
C GLU A 555 7.61 21.09 -1.35
N TRP A 556 8.39 20.26 -0.64
CA TRP A 556 9.32 20.75 0.37
C TRP A 556 10.36 21.69 -0.23
N LYS A 557 10.95 21.28 -1.36
CA LYS A 557 11.90 22.09 -2.15
C LYS A 557 11.28 23.42 -2.58
N SER A 558 10.05 23.40 -3.08
CA SER A 558 9.35 24.63 -3.46
C SER A 558 9.13 25.58 -2.29
N ARG A 559 8.89 25.08 -1.07
CA ARG A 559 8.71 25.92 0.13
C ARG A 559 10.02 26.48 0.65
N MET A 560 11.11 25.71 0.57
CA MET A 560 12.42 26.14 1.03
C MET A 560 13.14 27.04 0.01
N GLY A 561 12.80 26.95 -1.27
CA GLY A 561 13.42 27.75 -2.33
C GLY A 561 14.93 27.54 -2.35
N GLN A 562 15.69 28.63 -2.26
CA GLN A 562 17.17 28.57 -2.23
C GLN A 562 17.73 27.91 -0.96
N ALA A 563 16.95 27.82 0.12
CA ALA A 563 17.36 27.17 1.36
C ALA A 563 17.17 25.64 1.32
N PHE A 564 16.67 25.07 0.22
CA PHE A 564 16.47 23.64 0.13
C PHE A 564 17.79 22.87 0.28
N ASN A 565 17.82 21.96 1.25
CA ASN A 565 18.89 21.01 1.45
C ASN A 565 18.34 19.58 1.37
N LEU A 566 18.92 18.74 0.51
CA LEU A 566 18.46 17.37 0.29
C LEU A 566 18.67 16.48 1.52
N GLY A 567 19.82 16.60 2.18
CA GLY A 567 20.14 15.89 3.42
C GLY A 567 19.16 16.21 4.54
N GLU A 568 18.84 17.49 4.75
CA GLU A 568 17.84 17.91 5.73
C GLU A 568 16.45 17.36 5.43
N PHE A 569 16.05 17.37 4.15
CA PHE A 569 14.79 16.74 3.73
C PHE A 569 14.75 15.25 4.11
N HIS A 570 15.79 14.48 3.81
CA HIS A 570 15.85 13.06 4.13
C HIS A 570 15.89 12.79 5.63
N ASP A 571 16.70 13.54 6.39
CA ASP A 571 16.77 13.40 7.85
C ASP A 571 15.42 13.71 8.49
N ARG A 572 14.74 14.76 8.02
CA ARG A 572 13.40 15.10 8.50
C ARG A 572 12.38 14.03 8.12
N LEU A 573 12.36 13.56 6.88
CA LEU A 573 11.45 12.52 6.38
C LEU A 573 11.56 11.24 7.24
N LEU A 574 12.78 10.76 7.47
CA LEU A 574 13.04 9.50 8.19
C LEU A 574 12.90 9.63 9.71
N SER A 575 12.98 10.85 10.26
CA SER A 575 12.80 11.09 11.70
C SER A 575 11.43 10.67 12.23
N TYR A 576 10.42 10.54 11.35
CA TYR A 576 9.06 10.18 11.75
C TYR A 576 8.85 8.67 11.95
N GLY A 577 9.85 7.82 11.76
CA GLY A 577 9.65 6.36 11.70
C GLY A 577 9.10 5.96 10.34
N MET A 578 8.29 4.91 10.27
CA MET A 578 7.76 4.40 8.99
C MET A 578 6.23 4.53 8.76
N PRO A 579 5.51 5.56 9.26
CA PRO A 579 4.07 5.66 9.07
C PRO A 579 3.70 5.93 7.58
N PRO A 580 2.40 5.84 7.21
CA PRO A 580 1.93 6.25 5.88
C PRO A 580 2.45 7.63 5.46
N ILE A 581 2.85 7.77 4.18
CA ILE A 581 3.49 8.99 3.67
C ILE A 581 2.60 10.22 3.88
N ARG A 582 1.27 10.05 3.87
CA ARG A 582 0.31 11.11 4.20
C ARG A 582 0.53 11.72 5.59
N ILE A 583 0.84 10.90 6.60
CA ILE A 583 1.13 11.35 7.97
C ILE A 583 2.45 12.14 7.98
N ILE A 584 3.49 11.61 7.32
CA ILE A 584 4.79 12.26 7.22
C ILE A 584 4.67 13.62 6.53
N ARG A 585 3.97 13.66 5.40
CA ARG A 585 3.67 14.87 4.65
C ARG A 585 2.98 15.93 5.51
N GLN A 586 1.96 15.55 6.28
CA GLN A 586 1.27 16.48 7.20
C GLN A 586 2.22 17.00 8.29
N ALA A 587 3.09 16.16 8.82
CA ALA A 587 4.03 16.56 9.86
C ALA A 587 5.14 17.49 9.32
N MET A 588 5.61 17.27 8.08
CA MET A 588 6.61 18.12 7.43
C MET A 588 6.01 19.45 6.96
N LEU A 589 4.90 19.40 6.23
CA LEU A 589 4.31 20.58 5.59
C LEU A 589 3.29 21.32 6.49
N GLY A 590 3.03 20.81 7.69
CA GLY A 590 1.94 21.25 8.55
C GLY A 590 0.57 20.76 8.06
N SER A 591 -0.43 20.82 8.93
CA SER A 591 -1.84 20.59 8.58
C SER A 591 -2.36 21.73 7.71
N ALA A 592 -1.92 21.79 6.45
CA ALA A 592 -2.81 22.33 5.45
C ALA A 592 -4.01 21.36 5.42
N SER A 593 -5.17 21.80 5.89
CA SER A 593 -6.42 21.38 5.27
C SER A 593 -6.15 21.34 3.77
N SER A 594 -6.39 20.21 3.11
CA SER A 594 -6.34 20.08 1.66
C SER A 594 -6.76 21.40 1.00
N GLY A 595 -5.78 22.15 0.51
CA GLY A 595 -5.96 23.57 0.26
C GLY A 595 -4.65 24.20 -0.19
N SER A 596 -4.57 24.47 -1.50
CA SER A 596 -4.10 25.72 -2.06
C SER A 596 -2.90 26.37 -1.37
N SER A 597 -1.76 26.35 -2.07
CA SER A 597 -0.67 27.28 -1.81
C SER A 597 -1.19 28.72 -1.93
N ASN A 598 -1.32 29.41 -0.79
CA ASN A 598 -1.31 30.85 -0.76
C ASN A 598 0.16 31.30 -0.73
N SER A 599 0.75 31.50 -1.91
CA SER A 599 1.76 32.54 -2.07
C SER A 599 1.03 33.81 -2.45
N THR A 600 1.30 34.87 -1.71
CA THR A 600 0.81 36.22 -1.93
C THR A 600 1.23 36.74 -3.30
N ASP A 601 0.33 36.65 -4.27
CA ASP A 601 0.25 37.56 -5.42
C ASP A 601 -1.24 37.83 -5.71
N LYS A 602 -1.58 39.11 -5.88
CA LYS A 602 -2.94 39.57 -6.09
C LYS A 602 -3.46 39.15 -7.48
N VAL A 603 -4.78 38.91 -7.53
CA VAL A 603 -5.73 38.90 -8.68
C VAL A 603 -5.99 37.53 -9.33
N ASP A 604 -7.01 36.79 -8.85
CA ASP A 604 -8.22 36.42 -9.63
C ASP A 604 -9.13 35.43 -8.88
N ASN A 605 -10.43 35.76 -8.81
CA ASN A 605 -11.42 35.22 -7.86
C ASN A 605 -12.06 33.89 -8.29
N ALA A 606 -11.28 32.89 -8.71
CA ALA A 606 -11.81 31.57 -9.15
C ALA A 606 -11.25 30.40 -8.33
N SER A 607 -12.08 29.78 -7.48
CA SER A 607 -11.73 28.61 -6.65
C SER A 607 -11.85 27.30 -7.44
N ALA A 608 -10.83 26.43 -7.40
CA ALA A 608 -10.95 25.06 -7.90
C ALA A 608 -11.99 24.26 -7.09
N LEU A 609 -12.78 23.42 -7.77
CA LEU A 609 -13.75 22.52 -7.18
C LEU A 609 -13.27 21.08 -7.24
N ASP A 610 -13.38 20.38 -6.11
CA ASP A 610 -13.23 18.94 -6.05
C ASP A 610 -14.34 18.26 -6.87
N PHE A 611 -13.99 17.19 -7.57
CA PHE A 611 -14.95 16.38 -8.30
C PHE A 611 -14.64 14.88 -8.22
N SER A 612 -15.67 14.05 -8.39
CA SER A 612 -15.54 12.59 -8.46
C SER A 612 -16.12 12.08 -9.76
N VAL A 613 -15.39 11.22 -10.49
CA VAL A 613 -15.88 10.67 -11.76
C VAL A 613 -16.99 9.66 -11.49
N LEU A 614 -18.17 9.91 -12.06
CA LEU A 614 -19.33 9.01 -11.98
C LEU A 614 -19.35 8.02 -13.14
N ALA A 615 -18.99 8.48 -14.34
CA ALA A 615 -18.94 7.64 -15.53
C ALA A 615 -18.02 8.24 -16.61
N THR A 616 -17.46 7.37 -17.44
CA THR A 616 -16.78 7.71 -18.68
C THR A 616 -17.11 6.63 -19.70
N GLY A 617 -17.14 7.00 -20.98
CA GLY A 617 -17.37 6.05 -22.06
C GLY A 617 -17.05 6.65 -23.41
N ALA A 618 -16.65 5.78 -24.34
CA ALA A 618 -16.47 6.14 -25.75
C ALA A 618 -17.80 6.22 -26.51
N PHE A 619 -18.86 5.56 -26.02
CA PHE A 619 -20.15 5.48 -26.68
C PHE A 619 -21.25 6.11 -25.83
N SER A 620 -22.03 7.00 -26.45
CA SER A 620 -23.28 7.54 -25.92
C SER A 620 -24.25 7.77 -27.07
N SER A 621 -25.54 7.90 -26.78
CA SER A 621 -26.56 8.27 -27.77
C SER A 621 -26.53 9.76 -28.14
N TYR A 622 -25.53 10.52 -27.65
CA TYR A 622 -25.37 11.93 -27.94
C TYR A 622 -24.81 12.11 -29.37
N THR A 623 -25.53 12.85 -30.21
CA THR A 623 -25.16 13.11 -31.61
C THR A 623 -24.72 14.56 -31.85
N GLY A 624 -24.53 15.34 -30.79
CA GLY A 624 -24.14 16.74 -30.90
C GLY A 624 -22.63 16.95 -31.04
N THR A 625 -22.25 18.22 -31.16
CA THR A 625 -20.85 18.65 -31.12
C THR A 625 -20.32 18.67 -29.68
N ARG A 626 -19.03 18.96 -29.52
CA ARG A 626 -18.39 19.15 -28.21
C ARG A 626 -19.24 20.08 -27.32
N SER A 627 -19.63 19.60 -26.15
CA SER A 627 -20.54 20.33 -25.25
C SER A 627 -20.33 19.92 -23.79
N VAL A 628 -20.83 20.75 -22.89
CA VAL A 628 -20.84 20.47 -21.45
C VAL A 628 -22.20 20.83 -20.89
N GLN A 629 -22.71 20.00 -19.98
CA GLN A 629 -24.02 20.19 -19.35
C GLN A 629 -23.89 20.09 -17.83
N LEU A 630 -24.64 20.95 -17.13
CA LEU A 630 -24.79 20.91 -15.68
C LEU A 630 -26.16 20.32 -15.34
N VAL A 631 -26.16 19.32 -14.48
CA VAL A 631 -27.33 18.56 -14.03
C VAL A 631 -27.53 18.84 -12.55
N MET A 632 -28.68 19.41 -12.20
CA MET A 632 -28.95 19.96 -10.86
C MET A 632 -30.00 19.16 -10.08
N ASN A 633 -30.65 18.16 -10.68
CA ASN A 633 -31.64 17.32 -10.02
C ASN A 633 -31.71 15.89 -10.58
N GLN A 634 -32.42 15.03 -9.84
CA GLN A 634 -32.54 13.60 -10.15
C GLN A 634 -33.23 13.30 -11.48
N ASN A 635 -34.19 14.14 -11.89
CA ASN A 635 -34.92 13.96 -13.15
C ASN A 635 -34.02 14.24 -14.36
N GLU A 636 -33.25 15.34 -14.32
CA GLU A 636 -32.23 15.65 -15.31
C GLU A 636 -31.15 14.58 -15.37
N TRP A 637 -30.72 14.05 -14.21
CA TRP A 637 -29.74 12.98 -14.16
C TRP A 637 -30.25 11.70 -14.80
N SER A 638 -31.49 11.33 -14.51
CA SER A 638 -32.13 10.16 -15.12
C SER A 638 -32.26 10.32 -16.65
N ASN A 639 -32.56 11.52 -17.13
CA ASN A 639 -32.61 11.83 -18.56
C ASN A 639 -31.23 11.75 -19.22
N MET A 640 -30.24 12.38 -18.61
CA MET A 640 -28.84 12.35 -19.06
C MET A 640 -28.29 10.92 -19.07
N TRP A 641 -28.62 10.14 -18.05
CA TRP A 641 -28.19 8.75 -17.94
C TRP A 641 -28.76 7.85 -19.04
N ARG A 642 -29.94 8.13 -19.59
CA ARG A 642 -30.43 7.41 -20.79
C ARG A 642 -29.54 7.65 -22.02
N ILE A 643 -28.84 8.78 -22.07
CA ILE A 643 -27.94 9.14 -23.17
C ILE A 643 -26.57 8.46 -22.98
N ILE A 644 -26.04 8.43 -21.76
CA ILE A 644 -24.65 8.04 -21.48
C ILE A 644 -24.49 6.66 -20.81
N GLY A 645 -25.56 6.12 -20.22
CA GLY A 645 -25.52 4.94 -19.36
C GLY A 645 -25.38 3.61 -20.10
N GLY A 646 -25.81 3.53 -21.36
CA GLY A 646 -25.71 2.31 -22.17
C GLY A 646 -26.43 1.11 -21.56
N GLY A 647 -27.59 1.33 -20.93
CA GLY A 647 -28.39 0.28 -20.28
C GLY A 647 -27.97 -0.11 -18.85
N ARG A 648 -26.90 0.50 -18.32
CA ARG A 648 -26.46 0.29 -16.92
C ARG A 648 -27.36 1.05 -15.93
N PRO A 649 -27.47 0.60 -14.66
CA PRO A 649 -28.14 1.38 -13.62
C PRO A 649 -27.40 2.71 -13.36
N ALA A 650 -28.15 3.78 -13.08
CA ALA A 650 -27.58 5.09 -12.81
C ALA A 650 -26.88 5.14 -11.44
N PRO A 651 -25.67 5.72 -11.34
CA PRO A 651 -25.06 6.03 -10.05
C PRO A 651 -25.99 6.92 -9.21
N GLU A 652 -26.07 6.63 -7.92
CA GLU A 652 -26.83 7.43 -6.96
C GLU A 652 -26.10 8.76 -6.70
N VAL A 653 -26.83 9.88 -6.73
CA VAL A 653 -26.31 11.22 -6.47
C VAL A 653 -27.28 11.96 -5.55
N SER A 654 -26.81 12.37 -4.37
CA SER A 654 -27.58 13.26 -3.49
C SER A 654 -27.55 14.69 -4.03
N PHE A 655 -28.59 15.07 -4.76
CA PHE A 655 -28.70 16.41 -5.35
C PHE A 655 -28.90 17.51 -4.30
N ASP A 656 -29.17 17.20 -3.03
CA ASP A 656 -29.24 18.22 -1.97
C ASP A 656 -27.88 18.89 -1.74
N THR A 657 -26.79 18.15 -1.93
CA THR A 657 -25.43 18.61 -1.65
C THR A 657 -24.52 18.60 -2.87
N ARG A 658 -24.93 17.95 -3.97
CA ARG A 658 -24.11 17.77 -5.18
C ARG A 658 -24.85 18.15 -6.46
N ALA A 659 -24.08 18.31 -7.52
CA ALA A 659 -24.55 18.42 -8.91
C ALA A 659 -23.65 17.58 -9.82
N VAL A 660 -24.08 17.32 -11.06
CA VAL A 660 -23.30 16.54 -12.02
C VAL A 660 -22.94 17.40 -13.23
N VAL A 661 -21.68 17.36 -13.65
CA VAL A 661 -21.21 17.94 -14.90
C VAL A 661 -20.93 16.82 -15.89
N VAL A 662 -21.54 16.89 -17.07
CA VAL A 662 -21.31 15.93 -18.17
C VAL A 662 -20.68 16.66 -19.34
N ALA A 663 -19.48 16.25 -19.72
CA ALA A 663 -18.73 16.79 -20.86
C ALA A 663 -18.68 15.77 -21.99
N PHE A 664 -19.01 16.21 -23.20
CA PHE A 664 -18.99 15.42 -24.43
C PHE A 664 -17.89 15.94 -25.36
N GLN A 665 -17.14 15.02 -25.95
CA GLN A 665 -16.16 15.33 -26.99
C GLN A 665 -16.81 15.59 -28.37
N GLY A 666 -18.12 15.36 -28.47
CA GLY A 666 -18.89 15.32 -29.72
C GLY A 666 -18.73 13.99 -30.45
N GLN A 667 -19.50 13.81 -31.52
CA GLN A 667 -19.41 12.62 -32.36
C GLN A 667 -18.04 12.56 -33.09
N LYS A 668 -17.42 11.38 -33.12
CA LYS A 668 -16.12 11.10 -33.72
C LYS A 668 -16.22 9.97 -34.75
N PRO A 669 -15.38 10.01 -35.81
CA PRO A 669 -15.51 9.12 -36.96
C PRO A 669 -15.12 7.66 -36.67
N THR A 670 -14.28 7.42 -35.66
CA THR A 670 -13.74 6.10 -35.31
C THR A 670 -13.66 5.91 -33.79
N GLY A 671 -13.29 4.70 -33.35
CA GLY A 671 -12.86 4.45 -31.97
C GLY A 671 -11.50 5.07 -31.63
N GLY A 672 -11.14 5.08 -30.34
CA GLY A 672 -9.85 5.59 -29.85
C GLY A 672 -9.87 7.04 -29.35
N TYR A 673 -10.99 7.75 -29.52
CA TYR A 673 -11.20 9.05 -28.91
C TYR A 673 -11.66 8.93 -27.46
N SER A 674 -11.17 9.80 -26.58
CA SER A 674 -11.65 9.90 -25.20
C SER A 674 -11.57 11.32 -24.66
N ILE A 675 -12.38 11.58 -23.65
CA ILE A 675 -12.37 12.83 -22.88
C ILE A 675 -12.27 12.50 -21.40
N SER A 676 -11.47 13.26 -20.67
CA SER A 676 -11.29 13.14 -19.22
C SER A 676 -11.34 14.50 -18.55
N MET A 677 -11.79 14.52 -17.30
CA MET A 677 -11.90 15.75 -16.53
C MET A 677 -10.57 16.06 -15.84
N ALA A 678 -10.00 17.23 -16.10
CA ALA A 678 -8.75 17.67 -15.48
C ALA A 678 -8.97 18.64 -14.33
N GLU A 679 -9.82 19.66 -14.53
CA GLU A 679 -10.09 20.69 -13.52
C GLU A 679 -11.49 21.28 -13.70
N ILE A 680 -12.13 21.65 -12.59
CA ILE A 680 -13.33 22.50 -12.57
C ILE A 680 -13.02 23.69 -11.69
N ARG A 681 -13.20 24.91 -12.20
CA ARG A 681 -13.08 26.14 -11.43
C ARG A 681 -14.43 26.82 -11.31
N ARG A 682 -14.70 27.40 -10.16
CA ARG A 682 -15.89 28.21 -9.89
C ARG A 682 -15.50 29.64 -9.61
N ASP A 683 -16.12 30.54 -10.37
CA ASP A 683 -16.14 31.98 -10.12
C ASP A 683 -17.60 32.43 -10.04
N GLY A 684 -18.09 32.66 -8.82
CA GLY A 684 -19.50 32.93 -8.55
C GLY A 684 -20.43 31.84 -9.11
N ARG A 685 -21.21 32.20 -10.13
CA ARG A 685 -22.14 31.29 -10.83
C ARG A 685 -21.52 30.58 -12.04
N ASN A 686 -20.32 30.97 -12.46
CA ASN A 686 -19.65 30.42 -13.63
C ASN A 686 -18.76 29.25 -13.25
N LEU A 687 -18.99 28.10 -13.89
CA LEU A 687 -18.15 26.92 -13.82
C LEU A 687 -17.32 26.82 -15.11
N THR A 688 -16.02 26.85 -14.97
CA THR A 688 -15.08 26.73 -16.09
C THR A 688 -14.38 25.38 -16.02
N LEU A 689 -14.48 24.63 -17.12
CA LEU A 689 -14.06 23.24 -17.23
C LEU A 689 -12.76 23.13 -18.01
N ARG A 690 -11.76 22.45 -17.45
CA ARG A 690 -10.60 21.97 -18.21
C ARG A 690 -10.73 20.46 -18.40
N ALA A 691 -10.85 20.03 -19.64
CA ALA A 691 -10.89 18.62 -20.01
C ALA A 691 -9.65 18.27 -20.85
N SER A 692 -9.13 17.07 -20.67
CA SER A 692 -8.10 16.51 -21.54
C SER A 692 -8.77 15.57 -22.56
N GLU A 693 -8.53 15.84 -23.83
CA GLU A 693 -9.08 15.11 -24.95
C GLU A 693 -7.97 14.36 -25.67
N ILE A 694 -8.22 13.09 -25.94
CA ILE A 694 -7.30 12.21 -26.66
C ILE A 694 -7.95 11.85 -27.99
N ALA A 695 -7.14 11.91 -29.06
CA ALA A 695 -7.46 11.40 -30.38
C ALA A 695 -6.49 10.25 -30.72
N PRO A 696 -6.93 9.25 -31.49
CA PRO A 696 -6.04 8.19 -31.97
C PRO A 696 -4.94 8.77 -32.87
N GLY A 697 -3.75 8.18 -32.78
CA GLY A 697 -2.63 8.51 -33.65
C GLY A 697 -2.90 8.14 -35.12
N ARG A 698 -2.19 8.79 -36.05
CA ARG A 698 -2.38 8.63 -37.50
C ARG A 698 -2.23 7.19 -38.01
N ASN A 699 -1.50 6.35 -37.26
CA ASN A 699 -1.22 4.94 -37.59
C ASN A 699 -1.89 3.96 -36.62
N ASP A 700 -2.76 4.43 -35.72
CA ASP A 700 -3.43 3.56 -34.77
C ASP A 700 -4.52 2.75 -35.46
N ILE A 701 -4.56 1.45 -35.21
CA ILE A 701 -5.66 0.59 -35.64
C ILE A 701 -6.88 0.96 -34.80
N THR A 702 -7.89 1.58 -35.44
CA THR A 702 -9.13 2.01 -34.78
C THR A 702 -10.33 1.28 -35.34
N SER A 703 -11.32 1.03 -34.47
CA SER A 703 -12.62 0.51 -34.91
C SER A 703 -13.33 1.54 -35.78
N GLN A 704 -13.81 1.10 -36.95
CA GLN A 704 -14.54 1.94 -37.92
C GLN A 704 -16.00 2.10 -37.50
N VAL A 705 -16.21 2.69 -36.33
CA VAL A 705 -17.54 2.96 -35.76
C VAL A 705 -17.59 4.37 -35.22
N LEU A 706 -18.72 5.05 -35.43
CA LEU A 706 -18.96 6.37 -34.85
C LEU A 706 -18.98 6.26 -33.32
N THR A 707 -18.17 7.07 -32.65
CA THR A 707 -18.12 7.17 -31.19
C THR A 707 -18.62 8.53 -30.73
N SER A 708 -19.07 8.62 -29.48
CA SER A 708 -19.49 9.88 -28.85
C SER A 708 -18.95 9.91 -27.42
N PRO A 709 -17.65 10.20 -27.23
CA PRO A 709 -16.99 10.11 -25.94
C PRO A 709 -17.53 11.12 -24.93
N PHE A 710 -17.66 10.70 -23.67
CA PHE A 710 -18.14 11.54 -22.59
C PHE A 710 -17.43 11.24 -21.26
N VAL A 711 -17.50 12.22 -20.36
CA VAL A 711 -17.17 12.06 -18.93
C VAL A 711 -18.24 12.75 -18.09
N ALA A 712 -18.74 12.08 -17.07
CA ALA A 712 -19.69 12.60 -16.08
C ALA A 712 -19.02 12.63 -14.71
N VAL A 713 -19.05 13.78 -14.04
CA VAL A 713 -18.42 13.98 -12.72
C VAL A 713 -19.39 14.63 -11.74
N SER A 714 -19.32 14.23 -10.48
CA SER A 714 -20.05 14.85 -9.37
C SER A 714 -19.23 15.97 -8.75
N ILE A 715 -19.86 17.13 -8.53
CA ILE A 715 -19.26 18.32 -7.90
C ILE A 715 -20.09 18.75 -6.69
N PRO A 716 -19.53 19.56 -5.75
CA PRO A 716 -20.34 20.26 -4.77
C PRO A 716 -21.43 21.09 -5.46
N ARG A 717 -22.65 21.10 -4.90
CA ARG A 717 -23.80 21.80 -5.50
C ARG A 717 -23.47 23.29 -5.71
N PRO A 718 -23.47 23.79 -6.95
CA PRO A 718 -23.28 25.21 -7.22
C PRO A 718 -24.56 26.00 -6.91
N PRO A 719 -24.49 27.35 -6.85
CA PRO A 719 -25.68 28.19 -6.73
C PRO A 719 -26.71 27.91 -7.84
N GLU A 720 -27.99 28.20 -7.57
CA GLU A 720 -29.02 28.14 -8.61
C GLU A 720 -28.70 29.10 -9.77
N ALA A 721 -29.10 28.70 -10.98
CA ALA A 721 -28.78 29.39 -12.23
C ALA A 721 -27.26 29.51 -12.51
N SER A 722 -26.47 28.54 -12.06
CA SER A 722 -25.07 28.39 -12.48
C SER A 722 -24.95 27.90 -13.93
N PHE A 723 -23.90 28.38 -14.61
CA PHE A 723 -23.60 28.04 -16.00
C PHE A 723 -22.26 27.31 -16.07
N VAL A 724 -22.12 26.37 -17.00
CA VAL A 724 -20.87 25.63 -17.22
C VAL A 724 -20.35 25.83 -18.64
N LYS A 725 -19.05 26.05 -18.79
CA LYS A 725 -18.36 26.18 -20.08
C LYS A 725 -16.99 25.52 -20.04
N PHE A 726 -16.41 25.20 -21.19
CA PHE A 726 -15.00 24.85 -21.26
C PHE A 726 -14.11 26.10 -21.17
N ALA A 727 -12.92 25.93 -20.60
CA ALA A 727 -11.92 26.99 -20.42
C ALA A 727 -11.35 27.52 -21.75
N ASP A 728 -11.33 26.68 -22.78
CA ASP A 728 -10.82 26.98 -24.13
C ASP A 728 -11.87 27.60 -25.07
N ASN A 729 -13.12 27.76 -24.62
CA ASN A 729 -14.15 28.47 -25.37
C ASN A 729 -14.09 29.98 -25.07
N VAL A 730 -13.43 30.72 -25.97
CA VAL A 730 -13.62 32.17 -26.12
C VAL A 730 -14.92 32.38 -26.92
N ASP A 731 -15.89 33.06 -26.31
CA ASP A 731 -17.17 33.56 -26.87
C ASP A 731 -18.30 32.57 -27.26
N ASN A 732 -19.18 32.23 -26.30
CA ASN A 732 -20.65 32.43 -26.33
C ASN A 732 -21.35 31.63 -25.19
N PRO A 733 -22.14 32.24 -24.30
CA PRO A 733 -23.01 31.50 -23.37
C PRO A 733 -24.26 31.01 -24.13
N ARG A 734 -24.34 29.73 -24.49
CA ARG A 734 -25.57 29.16 -25.05
C ARG A 734 -26.44 28.56 -23.94
N GLN A 735 -27.65 29.10 -23.80
CA GLN A 735 -28.73 28.60 -22.95
C GLN A 735 -29.18 27.19 -23.38
N ASN A 736 -29.73 26.46 -22.39
CA ASN A 736 -30.46 25.19 -22.52
C ASN A 736 -31.28 25.10 -23.81
N LEU A 737 -30.81 24.27 -24.76
CA LEU A 737 -31.65 23.79 -25.87
C LEU A 737 -32.18 22.40 -25.53
N PRO A 738 -33.47 22.12 -25.76
CA PRO A 738 -34.02 20.78 -25.59
C PRO A 738 -33.31 19.79 -26.53
N LEU A 739 -32.90 18.64 -25.98
CA LEU A 739 -32.44 17.51 -26.78
C LEU A 739 -33.67 16.84 -27.40
N GLU A 740 -33.88 17.02 -28.71
CA GLU A 740 -34.93 16.29 -29.42
C GLU A 740 -34.55 14.81 -29.61
N PRO A 741 -35.42 13.86 -29.22
CA PRO A 741 -35.24 12.46 -29.54
C PRO A 741 -35.58 12.20 -31.02
N GLY A 742 -34.56 12.02 -31.85
CA GLY A 742 -34.72 11.71 -33.26
C GLY A 742 -35.34 10.33 -33.48
N ASN A 743 -36.63 10.28 -33.85
CA ASN A 743 -37.21 9.12 -34.51
C ASN A 743 -38.31 9.52 -35.51
N LYS A 744 -37.96 9.67 -36.79
CA LYS A 744 -38.89 9.43 -37.92
C LYS A 744 -38.14 8.74 -39.07
N ARG A 745 -38.48 7.47 -39.28
CA ARG A 745 -38.20 6.67 -40.48
C ARG A 745 -38.40 7.50 -41.75
N ARG A 746 -37.37 7.62 -42.58
CA ARG A 746 -37.52 7.85 -44.02
C ARG A 746 -36.93 6.68 -44.78
N ARG A 747 -37.81 5.79 -45.25
CA ARG A 747 -37.50 4.84 -46.32
C ARG A 747 -37.10 5.64 -47.56
N ARG A 748 -35.87 5.48 -48.04
CA ARG A 748 -35.51 5.80 -49.43
C ARG A 748 -35.09 4.51 -50.11
N ILE A 749 -35.98 4.07 -51.00
CA ILE A 749 -35.77 3.01 -51.98
C ILE A 749 -34.70 3.50 -52.95
N TYR A 750 -33.60 2.76 -53.12
CA TYR A 750 -32.74 2.89 -54.29
C TYR A 750 -32.93 1.66 -55.17
N ARG A 751 -33.52 1.91 -56.35
CA ARG A 751 -33.61 0.99 -57.48
C ARG A 751 -32.22 0.79 -58.08
N ARG A 752 -31.90 -0.46 -58.42
CA ARG A 752 -30.83 -0.89 -59.33
C ARG A 752 -30.89 -0.17 -60.69
N ARG A 753 -29.71 0.18 -61.21
CA ARG A 753 -29.24 0.17 -62.62
C ARG A 753 -27.78 0.64 -62.56
N GLY A 754 -26.78 -0.02 -63.14
CA GLY A 754 -26.66 -1.26 -63.88
C GLY A 754 -25.21 -1.71 -63.80
#